data_AF-A0AAN6DIA9-F1
#
_entry.id   AF-A0AAN6DIA9-F1
#
_cell.length_a   1.000
_cell.length_b   1.000
_cell.length_c   1.000
_cell.angle_alpha   90.00
_cell.angle_beta   90.00
_cell.angle_gamma   90.00
#
_symmetry.space_group_name_H-M   'P 1'
#
loop_
_entity.id
_entity.type
_entity.pdbx_description
1 polymer ?
#
loop_
_entity_poly.entity_id
_entity_poly.type
_entity_poly.pdbx_seq_one_letter_code
_entity_poly.pdbx_strand_id
1 'polypeptide(L)'
;MSEEDKTSSIDVASSAGVFEKALNSWAVIDLPSLQKEMDAKGLEIQASQKESLLSRKDLATKTKAFKKLPEEEKLEQINQLVKSYQNEVDSLTKKNKTVENVFFHIYRALAEAPDPKRLLQISLEAVLSIRDVEKLKAEKADLEEKLLGYADYEQLKSKIAKTEEEMARAVETQLQAKDSEWQALLEEKELNWRKKELELGDSLGKLKKEVEELKVNDEIMRLRLKSHAHTLNTEEDGDGDTLTDGQDLKERAADTVELQMLSRDAETAKLRVMELERRNEELRREISSARSDVEIDKVRQMNNKRISELESENALLVARLEHERKNADKLKSEIQSKIEASQREVAQLNSEAEQLRQRISKTQDYDEIKKELEILRQIELGDEDEVPQLDTAIVQRNKKLNNELIEYRSKNEELTKKCDTLEKQVSELTKQLERLSEMNSKLENDLMNFESGSPNNDRWETMSMISSVAPSVAGGSMISGAPSRGGRLSPASSIAGGFEPGAAPQNNSILPIITQQRDRFRMRNKELEEETKKQFSKIVELRREINALKNDNKGLYERIRFLQFHQDAKQAQTATPSRDLESKYKDSYEQDLHPIEQFRIMESQRISSRMSPFERIFIQVTRFVLSTKYSRLMFVAYCFGLHMLVMMLMVYVLGSTTAGGSGPGISMTTSTGGVAGGVAGGVKSPR
;
A
#
# COMPACT_ATOMS: atom_id res chain seq x y z
N MET A 1 8.62 1.13 -26.88
CA MET A 1 9.46 -0.08 -26.96
C MET A 1 9.83 -0.26 -28.42
N SER A 2 10.92 0.39 -28.79
CA SER A 2 11.44 0.49 -30.15
C SER A 2 12.20 -0.78 -30.53
N GLU A 3 12.49 -1.01 -31.80
CA GLU A 3 13.19 -2.22 -32.25
C GLU A 3 14.62 -2.33 -31.68
N GLU A 4 15.25 -1.20 -31.33
CA GLU A 4 16.56 -1.12 -30.64
C GLU A 4 16.59 -1.87 -29.28
N ASP A 5 15.45 -1.91 -28.58
CA ASP A 5 15.30 -2.55 -27.26
C ASP A 5 15.25 -4.10 -27.39
N LYS A 6 14.91 -4.60 -28.58
CA LYS A 6 14.97 -6.03 -28.93
C LYS A 6 16.34 -6.47 -29.42
N THR A 7 17.10 -5.60 -30.08
CA THR A 7 18.46 -5.95 -30.53
C THR A 7 19.45 -5.99 -29.36
N SER A 8 19.39 -5.01 -28.45
CA SER A 8 20.27 -4.96 -27.26
C SER A 8 20.10 -6.17 -26.33
N SER A 9 18.86 -6.60 -26.10
CA SER A 9 18.54 -7.72 -25.20
C SER A 9 18.98 -9.09 -25.75
N ILE A 10 19.06 -9.26 -27.08
CA ILE A 10 19.53 -10.50 -27.71
C ILE A 10 21.06 -10.64 -27.60
N ASP A 11 21.81 -9.55 -27.81
CA ASP A 11 23.28 -9.55 -27.68
C ASP A 11 23.74 -9.74 -26.22
N VAL A 12 23.01 -9.21 -25.23
CA VAL A 12 23.32 -9.43 -23.80
C VAL A 12 23.10 -10.90 -23.39
N ALA A 13 22.04 -11.57 -23.88
CA ALA A 13 21.83 -12.99 -23.59
C ALA A 13 22.87 -13.89 -24.30
N SER A 14 23.24 -13.55 -25.54
CA SER A 14 24.30 -14.22 -26.29
C SER A 14 25.66 -14.09 -25.60
N SER A 15 26.05 -12.87 -25.23
CA SER A 15 27.32 -12.60 -24.57
C SER A 15 27.42 -13.23 -23.17
N ALA A 16 26.33 -13.28 -22.39
CA ALA A 16 26.31 -13.96 -21.09
C ALA A 16 26.73 -15.44 -21.18
N GLY A 17 26.23 -16.19 -22.17
CA GLY A 17 26.63 -17.58 -22.41
C GLY A 17 28.10 -17.71 -22.87
N VAL A 18 28.63 -16.71 -23.58
CA VAL A 18 30.05 -16.65 -23.96
C VAL A 18 30.93 -16.36 -22.72
N PHE A 19 30.50 -15.47 -21.82
CA PHE A 19 31.18 -15.20 -20.55
C PHE A 19 31.18 -16.41 -19.63
N GLU A 20 30.06 -17.11 -19.45
CA GLU A 20 29.98 -18.31 -18.61
C GLU A 20 30.90 -19.42 -19.15
N LYS A 21 30.87 -19.66 -20.45
CA LYS A 21 31.77 -20.62 -21.10
C LYS A 21 33.24 -20.23 -20.94
N ALA A 22 33.57 -18.94 -21.08
CA ALA A 22 34.93 -18.46 -20.89
C ALA A 22 35.40 -18.53 -19.44
N LEU A 23 34.55 -18.16 -18.48
CA LEU A 23 34.84 -18.27 -17.05
C LEU A 23 35.14 -19.73 -16.68
N ASN A 24 34.34 -20.67 -17.17
CA ASN A 24 34.55 -22.10 -16.96
C ASN A 24 35.86 -22.58 -17.60
N SER A 25 36.18 -22.19 -18.84
CA SER A 25 37.46 -22.52 -19.48
C SER A 25 38.66 -21.98 -18.69
N TRP A 26 38.65 -20.70 -18.30
CA TRP A 26 39.75 -20.09 -17.55
C TRP A 26 39.86 -20.61 -16.10
N ALA A 27 38.75 -21.01 -15.48
CA ALA A 27 38.75 -21.67 -14.17
C ALA A 27 39.31 -23.11 -14.22
N VAL A 28 39.09 -23.85 -15.32
CA VAL A 28 39.68 -25.17 -15.54
C VAL A 28 41.18 -25.09 -15.85
N ILE A 29 41.62 -24.03 -16.53
CA ILE A 29 43.05 -23.80 -16.82
C ILE A 29 43.84 -23.42 -15.56
N ASP A 30 43.21 -22.71 -14.60
CA ASP A 30 43.80 -22.22 -13.34
C ASP A 30 45.24 -21.69 -13.52
N LEU A 31 45.36 -20.54 -14.20
CA LEU A 31 46.63 -19.85 -14.49
C LEU A 31 47.64 -19.86 -13.31
N PRO A 32 47.26 -19.54 -12.05
CA PRO A 32 48.14 -19.66 -10.89
C PRO A 32 48.74 -21.05 -10.63
N SER A 33 47.98 -22.12 -10.85
CA SER A 33 48.47 -23.49 -10.67
C SER A 33 49.32 -23.94 -11.86
N LEU A 34 48.89 -23.63 -13.09
CA LEU A 34 49.67 -23.86 -14.30
C LEU A 34 51.02 -23.15 -14.25
N GLN A 35 51.06 -21.91 -13.72
CA GLN A 35 52.30 -21.17 -13.51
C GLN A 35 53.25 -21.86 -12.51
N LYS A 36 52.72 -22.39 -11.40
CA LYS A 36 53.54 -23.13 -10.42
C LYS A 36 54.10 -24.43 -10.98
N GLU A 37 53.31 -25.16 -11.78
CA GLU A 37 53.78 -26.36 -12.47
C GLU A 37 54.85 -26.01 -13.52
N MET A 38 54.63 -24.94 -14.28
CA MET A 38 55.61 -24.35 -15.21
C MET A 38 56.92 -24.00 -14.52
N ASP A 39 56.90 -23.32 -13.38
CA ASP A 39 58.09 -22.95 -12.62
C ASP A 39 58.84 -24.20 -12.13
N ALA A 40 58.13 -25.20 -11.60
CA ALA A 40 58.71 -26.47 -11.18
C ALA A 40 59.36 -27.24 -12.35
N LYS A 41 58.70 -27.30 -13.52
CA LYS A 41 59.25 -27.93 -14.73
C LYS A 41 60.40 -27.13 -15.35
N GLY A 42 60.37 -25.80 -15.26
CA GLY A 42 61.48 -24.94 -15.67
C GLY A 42 62.73 -25.20 -14.83
N LEU A 43 62.58 -25.37 -13.51
CA LEU A 43 63.68 -25.77 -12.61
C LEU A 43 64.21 -27.17 -12.91
N GLU A 44 63.34 -28.15 -13.19
CA GLU A 44 63.73 -29.52 -13.59
C GLU A 44 64.56 -29.50 -14.90
N ILE A 45 64.11 -28.74 -15.91
CA ILE A 45 64.82 -28.57 -17.18
C ILE A 45 66.18 -27.87 -16.96
N GLN A 46 66.23 -26.83 -16.12
CA GLN A 46 67.48 -26.13 -15.80
C GLN A 46 68.48 -27.03 -15.07
N ALA A 47 68.01 -27.88 -14.13
CA ALA A 47 68.85 -28.86 -13.45
C ALA A 47 69.41 -29.90 -14.43
N SER A 48 68.56 -30.49 -15.27
CA SER A 48 68.98 -31.43 -16.31
C SER A 48 69.94 -30.81 -17.35
N GLN A 49 69.80 -29.52 -17.65
CA GLN A 49 70.75 -28.79 -18.48
C GLN A 49 72.13 -28.64 -17.82
N LYS A 50 72.19 -28.35 -16.51
CA LYS A 50 73.44 -28.31 -15.74
C LYS A 50 74.10 -29.69 -15.68
N GLU A 51 73.30 -30.74 -15.45
CA GLU A 51 73.76 -32.12 -15.41
C GLU A 51 74.38 -32.56 -16.74
N SER A 52 73.70 -32.33 -17.87
CA SER A 52 74.21 -32.66 -19.22
C SER A 52 75.50 -31.90 -19.59
N LEU A 53 75.73 -30.70 -19.03
CA LEU A 53 77.02 -30.00 -19.20
C LEU A 53 78.15 -30.64 -18.40
N LEU A 54 77.86 -31.16 -17.20
CA LEU A 54 78.82 -31.89 -16.36
C LEU A 54 79.14 -33.27 -16.95
N SER A 55 78.12 -34.06 -17.28
CA SER A 55 78.30 -35.38 -17.90
C SER A 55 79.05 -35.28 -19.24
N ARG A 56 78.78 -34.28 -20.09
CA ARG A 56 79.54 -34.01 -21.32
C ARG A 56 81.02 -33.71 -21.04
N LYS A 57 81.33 -32.98 -19.96
CA LYS A 57 82.71 -32.71 -19.52
C LYS A 57 83.39 -34.00 -19.05
N ASP A 58 82.68 -34.85 -18.30
CA ASP A 58 83.18 -36.13 -17.81
C ASP A 58 83.34 -37.18 -18.92
N LEU A 59 82.48 -37.15 -19.94
CA LEU A 59 82.66 -37.93 -21.17
C LEU A 59 83.94 -37.53 -21.90
N ALA A 60 84.21 -36.23 -21.97
CA ALA A 60 85.42 -35.71 -22.60
C ALA A 60 86.70 -36.06 -21.81
N THR A 61 86.66 -36.10 -20.47
CA THR A 61 87.80 -36.56 -19.66
C THR A 61 87.99 -38.06 -19.76
N LYS A 62 86.93 -38.88 -19.66
CA LYS A 62 86.98 -40.34 -19.86
C LYS A 62 87.50 -40.72 -21.24
N THR A 63 87.06 -40.02 -22.29
CA THR A 63 87.56 -40.24 -23.67
C THR A 63 89.04 -39.86 -23.83
N LYS A 64 89.50 -38.79 -23.14
CA LYS A 64 90.92 -38.43 -23.11
C LYS A 64 91.77 -39.42 -22.31
N ALA A 65 91.24 -39.97 -21.22
CA ALA A 65 91.91 -41.01 -20.43
C ALA A 65 92.02 -42.31 -21.24
N PHE A 66 90.93 -42.76 -21.84
CA PHE A 66 90.87 -43.95 -22.69
C PHE A 66 91.91 -43.95 -23.81
N LYS A 67 92.10 -42.80 -24.50
CA LYS A 67 93.13 -42.67 -25.55
C LYS A 67 94.56 -42.93 -25.05
N LYS A 68 94.87 -42.66 -23.78
CA LYS A 68 96.21 -42.78 -23.17
C LYS A 68 96.58 -44.19 -22.70
N LEU A 69 95.63 -45.11 -22.62
CA LEU A 69 95.85 -46.47 -22.09
C LEU A 69 96.67 -47.37 -23.07
N PRO A 70 97.31 -48.45 -22.58
CA PRO A 70 97.83 -49.54 -23.41
C PRO A 70 96.75 -50.24 -24.25
N GLU A 71 97.13 -51.02 -25.27
CA GLU A 71 96.17 -51.68 -26.17
C GLU A 71 95.35 -52.80 -25.51
N GLU A 72 95.91 -53.56 -24.56
CA GLU A 72 95.16 -54.58 -23.81
C GLU A 72 94.10 -53.94 -22.90
N GLU A 73 94.45 -52.92 -22.10
CA GLU A 73 93.52 -52.20 -21.23
C GLU A 73 92.43 -51.42 -22.00
N LYS A 74 92.72 -51.00 -23.24
CA LYS A 74 91.72 -50.38 -24.14
C LYS A 74 90.60 -51.34 -24.50
N LEU A 75 90.89 -52.63 -24.69
CA LEU A 75 89.88 -53.63 -25.04
C LEU A 75 88.89 -53.87 -23.89
N GLU A 76 89.34 -53.81 -22.65
CA GLU A 76 88.46 -53.92 -21.47
C GLU A 76 87.61 -52.65 -21.26
N GLN A 77 88.21 -51.46 -21.33
CA GLN A 77 87.52 -50.21 -20.98
C GLN A 77 86.58 -49.67 -22.08
N ILE A 78 86.68 -50.14 -23.33
CA ILE A 78 85.86 -49.61 -24.45
C ILE A 78 84.36 -49.81 -24.20
N ASN A 79 83.97 -50.95 -23.62
CA ASN A 79 82.58 -51.24 -23.27
C ASN A 79 82.02 -50.28 -22.21
N GLN A 80 82.85 -49.86 -21.25
CA GLN A 80 82.47 -48.91 -20.22
C GLN A 80 82.35 -47.48 -20.80
N LEU A 81 83.22 -47.11 -21.73
CA LEU A 81 83.14 -45.83 -22.44
C LEU A 81 81.86 -45.77 -23.31
N VAL A 82 81.58 -46.80 -24.12
CA VAL A 82 80.36 -46.87 -24.96
C VAL A 82 79.09 -46.78 -24.11
N LYS A 83 79.01 -47.51 -22.98
CA LYS A 83 77.90 -47.38 -22.03
C LYS A 83 77.74 -45.96 -21.49
N SER A 84 78.83 -45.25 -21.21
CA SER A 84 78.74 -43.85 -20.76
C SER A 84 78.20 -42.91 -21.84
N TYR A 85 78.57 -43.12 -23.12
CA TYR A 85 78.00 -42.38 -24.25
C TYR A 85 76.51 -42.68 -24.46
N GLN A 86 76.13 -43.97 -24.35
CA GLN A 86 74.73 -44.39 -24.44
C GLN A 86 73.87 -43.71 -23.35
N ASN A 87 74.32 -43.74 -22.09
CA ASN A 87 73.61 -43.10 -20.99
C ASN A 87 73.41 -41.58 -21.19
N GLU A 88 74.37 -40.87 -21.78
CA GLU A 88 74.21 -39.43 -22.08
C GLU A 88 73.21 -39.18 -23.22
N VAL A 89 73.21 -40.01 -24.26
CA VAL A 89 72.24 -39.95 -25.37
C VAL A 89 70.83 -40.26 -24.86
N ASP A 90 70.66 -41.27 -24.01
CA ASP A 90 69.39 -41.63 -23.39
C ASP A 90 68.89 -40.52 -22.46
N SER A 91 69.78 -39.90 -21.68
CA SER A 91 69.47 -38.74 -20.82
C SER A 91 69.03 -37.51 -21.62
N LEU A 92 69.76 -37.17 -22.69
CA LEU A 92 69.39 -36.10 -23.62
C LEU A 92 68.04 -36.35 -24.30
N THR A 93 67.79 -37.59 -24.73
CA THR A 93 66.52 -38.00 -25.35
C THR A 93 65.36 -37.90 -24.36
N LYS A 94 65.57 -38.31 -23.10
CA LYS A 94 64.59 -38.16 -22.01
C LYS A 94 64.28 -36.69 -21.74
N LYS A 95 65.30 -35.82 -21.68
CA LYS A 95 65.13 -34.37 -21.51
C LYS A 95 64.38 -33.72 -22.68
N ASN A 96 64.64 -34.13 -23.92
CA ASN A 96 63.92 -33.56 -25.06
C ASN A 96 62.43 -33.91 -25.00
N LYS A 97 62.09 -35.16 -24.66
CA LYS A 97 60.71 -35.60 -24.45
C LYS A 97 60.01 -34.86 -23.31
N THR A 98 60.69 -34.54 -22.20
CA THR A 98 60.07 -33.75 -21.12
C THR A 98 59.81 -32.31 -21.54
N VAL A 99 60.73 -31.68 -22.27
CA VAL A 99 60.54 -30.33 -22.84
C VAL A 99 59.38 -30.30 -23.85
N GLU A 100 59.33 -31.26 -24.77
CA GLU A 100 58.24 -31.41 -25.75
C GLU A 100 56.88 -31.60 -25.07
N ASN A 101 56.79 -32.49 -24.08
CA ASN A 101 55.55 -32.74 -23.33
C ASN A 101 55.07 -31.49 -22.59
N VAL A 102 55.97 -30.75 -21.94
CA VAL A 102 55.66 -29.49 -21.25
C VAL A 102 55.16 -28.44 -22.26
N PHE A 103 55.82 -28.30 -23.41
CA PHE A 103 55.39 -27.37 -24.46
C PHE A 103 53.98 -27.71 -24.99
N PHE A 104 53.69 -28.97 -25.29
CA PHE A 104 52.37 -29.37 -25.79
C PHE A 104 51.27 -29.23 -24.74
N HIS A 105 51.58 -29.44 -23.46
CA HIS A 105 50.64 -29.22 -22.36
C HIS A 105 50.21 -27.74 -22.28
N ILE A 106 51.17 -26.82 -22.30
CA ILE A 106 50.93 -25.36 -22.29
C ILE A 106 50.17 -24.93 -23.55
N TYR A 107 50.62 -25.36 -24.73
CA TYR A 107 50.00 -25.01 -26.00
C TYR A 107 48.53 -25.45 -26.03
N ARG A 108 48.22 -26.65 -25.53
CA ARG A 108 46.85 -27.14 -25.43
C ARG A 108 46.00 -26.30 -24.46
N ALA A 109 46.53 -26.01 -23.27
CA ALA A 109 45.83 -25.18 -22.27
C ALA A 109 45.50 -23.78 -22.81
N LEU A 110 46.41 -23.13 -23.53
CA LEU A 110 46.13 -21.83 -24.15
C LEU A 110 45.28 -21.91 -25.43
N ALA A 111 45.37 -22.98 -26.22
CA ALA A 111 44.60 -23.13 -27.46
C ALA A 111 43.11 -23.46 -27.21
N GLU A 112 42.79 -24.13 -26.09
CA GLU A 112 41.41 -24.37 -25.64
C GLU A 112 40.82 -23.14 -24.91
N ALA A 113 41.62 -22.11 -24.62
CA ALA A 113 41.21 -20.89 -23.93
C ALA A 113 40.59 -19.84 -24.90
N PRO A 114 39.43 -19.25 -24.59
CA PRO A 114 38.87 -18.15 -25.38
C PRO A 114 39.62 -16.83 -25.15
N ASP A 115 39.74 -16.02 -26.22
CA ASP A 115 40.49 -14.76 -26.24
C ASP A 115 40.04 -13.78 -25.13
N PRO A 116 40.92 -13.44 -24.15
CA PRO A 116 40.58 -12.56 -23.05
C PRO A 116 40.33 -11.12 -23.52
N LYS A 117 40.88 -10.69 -24.66
CA LYS A 117 40.72 -9.31 -25.16
C LYS A 117 39.26 -9.02 -25.52
N ARG A 118 38.59 -9.94 -26.21
CA ARG A 118 37.15 -9.85 -26.56
C ARG A 118 36.28 -9.75 -25.32
N LEU A 119 36.55 -10.59 -24.32
CA LEU A 119 35.80 -10.63 -23.05
C LEU A 119 35.95 -9.33 -22.26
N LEU A 120 37.16 -8.77 -22.19
CA LEU A 120 37.45 -7.48 -21.55
C LEU A 120 36.82 -6.27 -22.28
N GLN A 121 36.66 -6.34 -23.60
CA GLN A 121 35.96 -5.30 -24.36
C GLN A 121 34.45 -5.30 -24.05
N ILE A 122 33.81 -6.47 -24.07
CA ILE A 122 32.38 -6.59 -23.79
C ILE A 122 32.08 -6.24 -22.32
N SER A 123 32.95 -6.61 -21.37
CA SER A 123 32.75 -6.25 -19.96
C SER A 123 32.93 -4.75 -19.71
N LEU A 124 33.86 -4.08 -20.41
CA LEU A 124 33.98 -2.62 -20.39
C LEU A 124 32.72 -1.95 -20.97
N GLU A 125 32.19 -2.45 -22.07
CA GLU A 125 30.96 -1.94 -22.70
C GLU A 125 29.74 -2.13 -21.76
N ALA A 126 29.63 -3.28 -21.09
CA ALA A 126 28.61 -3.51 -20.07
C ALA A 126 28.73 -2.54 -18.88
N VAL A 127 29.94 -2.27 -18.38
CA VAL A 127 30.18 -1.27 -17.31
C VAL A 127 29.80 0.14 -17.76
N LEU A 128 30.08 0.52 -19.01
CA LEU A 128 29.66 1.79 -19.57
C LEU A 128 28.12 1.89 -19.69
N SER A 129 27.46 0.83 -20.15
CA SER A 129 25.99 0.79 -20.24
C SER A 129 25.29 0.92 -18.89
N ILE A 130 25.86 0.34 -17.81
CA ILE A 130 25.34 0.51 -16.44
C ILE A 130 25.33 1.99 -16.05
N ARG A 131 26.42 2.70 -16.34
CA ARG A 131 26.55 4.14 -16.06
C ARG A 131 25.52 4.98 -16.82
N ASP A 132 25.18 4.59 -18.05
CA ASP A 132 24.17 5.28 -18.84
C ASP A 132 22.74 4.94 -18.39
N VAL A 133 22.49 3.70 -17.94
CA VAL A 133 21.24 3.31 -17.25
C VAL A 133 21.05 4.10 -15.94
N GLU A 134 22.11 4.38 -15.19
CA GLU A 134 22.05 5.22 -13.98
C GLU A 134 21.69 6.68 -14.31
N LYS A 135 22.27 7.27 -15.36
CA LYS A 135 21.87 8.60 -15.85
C LYS A 135 20.40 8.62 -16.28
N LEU A 136 19.97 7.65 -17.08
CA LEU A 136 18.58 7.56 -17.54
C LEU A 136 17.58 7.39 -16.38
N LYS A 137 17.98 6.72 -15.29
CA LYS A 137 17.18 6.67 -14.05
C LYS A 137 17.10 8.03 -13.35
N ALA A 138 18.21 8.79 -13.31
CA ALA A 138 18.22 10.15 -12.75
C ALA A 138 17.36 11.11 -13.61
N GLU A 139 17.55 11.12 -14.92
CA GLU A 139 16.72 11.92 -15.84
C GLU A 139 15.23 11.56 -15.77
N LYS A 140 14.91 10.26 -15.61
CA LYS A 140 13.55 9.82 -15.36
C LYS A 140 12.99 10.35 -14.03
N ALA A 141 13.78 10.39 -12.96
CA ALA A 141 13.35 10.95 -11.68
C ALA A 141 13.09 12.47 -11.80
N ASP A 142 13.99 13.21 -12.43
CA ASP A 142 13.82 14.64 -12.75
C ASP A 142 12.57 14.91 -13.60
N LEU A 143 12.26 14.04 -14.57
CA LEU A 143 11.08 14.14 -15.41
C LEU A 143 9.79 13.79 -14.65
N GLU A 144 9.84 12.80 -13.74
CA GLU A 144 8.71 12.50 -12.84
C GLU A 144 8.44 13.65 -11.86
N GLU A 145 9.47 14.32 -11.34
CA GLU A 145 9.34 15.53 -10.50
C GLU A 145 8.74 16.70 -11.29
N LYS A 146 9.23 16.97 -12.50
CA LYS A 146 8.66 17.99 -13.40
C LYS A 146 7.19 17.68 -13.75
N LEU A 147 6.85 16.42 -14.01
CA LEU A 147 5.47 16.00 -14.28
C LEU A 147 4.56 16.22 -13.08
N LEU A 148 5.05 15.98 -11.85
CA LEU A 148 4.33 16.29 -10.62
C LEU A 148 4.05 17.80 -10.51
N GLY A 149 5.05 18.64 -10.78
CA GLY A 149 4.89 20.09 -10.81
C GLY A 149 3.87 20.59 -11.86
N TYR A 150 3.78 19.93 -13.02
CA TYR A 150 2.73 20.21 -14.01
C TYR A 150 1.34 19.75 -13.56
N ALA A 151 1.22 18.65 -12.82
CA ALA A 151 -0.04 18.21 -12.25
C ALA A 151 -0.56 19.22 -11.19
N ASP A 152 0.34 19.74 -10.36
CA ASP A 152 0.02 20.81 -9.39
C ASP A 152 -0.37 22.12 -10.10
N TYR A 153 0.28 22.46 -11.22
CA TYR A 153 -0.08 23.62 -12.04
C TYR A 153 -1.48 23.50 -12.65
N GLU A 154 -1.85 22.35 -13.21
CA GLU A 154 -3.20 22.18 -13.79
C GLU A 154 -4.27 22.13 -12.69
N GLN A 155 -3.96 21.60 -11.50
CA GLN A 155 -4.84 21.73 -10.31
C GLN A 155 -5.00 23.19 -9.87
N LEU A 156 -3.91 23.98 -9.84
CA LEU A 156 -3.94 25.40 -9.49
C LEU A 156 -4.76 26.21 -10.51
N LYS A 157 -4.57 25.94 -11.80
CA LYS A 157 -5.35 26.52 -12.90
C LYS A 157 -6.83 26.15 -12.83
N SER A 158 -7.16 24.90 -12.47
CA SER A 158 -8.55 24.48 -12.23
C SER A 158 -9.19 25.20 -11.04
N LYS A 159 -8.43 25.42 -9.95
CA LYS A 159 -8.88 26.24 -8.80
C LYS A 159 -9.13 27.69 -9.20
N ILE A 160 -8.21 28.31 -9.95
CA ILE A 160 -8.36 29.68 -10.46
C ILE A 160 -9.61 29.80 -11.33
N ALA A 161 -9.78 28.91 -12.32
CA ALA A 161 -10.96 28.92 -13.22
C ALA A 161 -12.28 28.77 -12.45
N LYS A 162 -12.34 27.92 -11.41
CA LYS A 162 -13.51 27.83 -10.53
C LYS A 162 -13.78 29.12 -9.76
N THR A 163 -12.74 29.75 -9.20
CA THR A 163 -12.91 31.03 -8.50
C THR A 163 -13.33 32.16 -9.44
N GLU A 164 -12.87 32.16 -10.70
CA GLU A 164 -13.31 33.10 -11.73
C GLU A 164 -14.78 32.87 -12.12
N GLU A 165 -15.21 31.62 -12.29
CA GLU A 165 -16.62 31.26 -12.56
C GLU A 165 -17.54 31.64 -11.38
N GLU A 166 -17.12 31.40 -10.13
CA GLU A 166 -17.85 31.81 -8.93
C GLU A 166 -17.95 33.34 -8.82
N MET A 167 -16.88 34.08 -9.12
CA MET A 167 -16.92 35.55 -9.19
C MET A 167 -17.85 36.05 -10.31
N ALA A 168 -17.81 35.43 -11.49
CA ALA A 168 -18.68 35.80 -12.61
C ALA A 168 -20.16 35.59 -12.25
N ARG A 169 -20.53 34.46 -11.64
CA ARG A 169 -21.90 34.20 -11.15
C ARG A 169 -22.31 35.15 -10.03
N ALA A 170 -21.40 35.53 -9.15
CA ALA A 170 -21.67 36.53 -8.11
C ALA A 170 -21.95 37.93 -8.70
N VAL A 171 -21.24 38.31 -9.76
CA VAL A 171 -21.50 39.57 -10.49
C VAL A 171 -22.81 39.49 -11.28
N GLU A 172 -23.09 38.38 -11.96
CA GLU A 172 -24.33 38.19 -12.71
C GLU A 172 -25.58 38.22 -11.80
N THR A 173 -25.52 37.57 -10.64
CA THR A 173 -26.63 37.62 -9.66
C THR A 173 -26.80 39.01 -9.04
N GLN A 174 -25.72 39.77 -8.82
CA GLN A 174 -25.83 41.18 -8.41
C GLN A 174 -26.42 42.07 -9.52
N LEU A 175 -26.09 41.81 -10.79
CA LEU A 175 -26.66 42.53 -11.92
C LEU A 175 -28.16 42.25 -12.05
N GLN A 176 -28.58 40.99 -11.99
CA GLN A 176 -30.01 40.60 -12.00
C GLN A 176 -30.80 41.18 -10.82
N ALA A 177 -30.18 41.24 -9.62
CA ALA A 177 -30.78 41.92 -8.47
C ALA A 177 -30.95 43.42 -8.69
N LYS A 178 -30.01 44.08 -9.39
CA LYS A 178 -30.15 45.49 -9.78
C LYS A 178 -31.16 45.71 -10.90
N ASP A 179 -31.19 44.85 -11.91
CA ASP A 179 -32.16 44.95 -13.00
C ASP A 179 -33.59 44.77 -12.50
N SER A 180 -33.82 43.85 -11.56
CA SER A 180 -35.13 43.68 -10.92
C SER A 180 -35.52 44.84 -9.98
N GLU A 181 -34.55 45.44 -9.26
CA GLU A 181 -34.78 46.69 -8.50
C GLU A 181 -35.18 47.84 -9.42
N TRP A 182 -34.50 47.99 -10.57
CA TRP A 182 -34.84 49.01 -11.57
C TRP A 182 -36.19 48.74 -12.27
N GLN A 183 -36.51 47.49 -12.58
CA GLN A 183 -37.81 47.10 -13.15
C GLN A 183 -38.95 47.43 -12.17
N ALA A 184 -38.82 47.05 -10.89
CA ALA A 184 -39.83 47.35 -9.87
C ALA A 184 -40.04 48.87 -9.69
N LEU A 185 -38.95 49.66 -9.67
CA LEU A 185 -39.04 51.13 -9.66
C LEU A 185 -39.73 51.68 -10.90
N LEU A 186 -39.46 51.13 -12.09
CA LEU A 186 -40.05 51.58 -13.34
C LEU A 186 -41.55 51.23 -13.41
N GLU A 187 -41.94 50.03 -13.00
CA GLU A 187 -43.34 49.63 -12.84
C GLU A 187 -44.08 50.52 -11.83
N GLU A 188 -43.47 50.82 -10.68
CA GLU A 188 -44.06 51.73 -9.69
C GLU A 188 -44.25 53.14 -10.28
N LYS A 189 -43.28 53.66 -11.03
CA LYS A 189 -43.43 54.94 -11.74
C LYS A 189 -44.53 54.87 -12.80
N GLU A 190 -44.61 53.82 -13.60
CA GLU A 190 -45.68 53.66 -14.58
C GLU A 190 -47.07 53.60 -13.93
N LEU A 191 -47.23 52.86 -12.83
CA LEU A 191 -48.50 52.78 -12.10
C LEU A 191 -48.89 54.14 -11.51
N ASN A 192 -47.93 54.88 -10.96
CA ASN A 192 -48.15 56.25 -10.48
C ASN A 192 -48.55 57.20 -11.64
N TRP A 193 -47.93 57.08 -12.82
CA TRP A 193 -48.31 57.85 -14.01
C TRP A 193 -49.71 57.48 -14.52
N ARG A 194 -50.05 56.19 -14.63
CA ARG A 194 -51.40 55.72 -15.01
C ARG A 194 -52.47 56.19 -14.01
N LYS A 195 -52.16 56.17 -12.72
CA LYS A 195 -53.06 56.70 -11.68
C LYS A 195 -53.29 58.20 -11.84
N LYS A 196 -52.22 58.98 -12.09
CA LYS A 196 -52.31 60.42 -12.35
C LYS A 196 -53.07 60.74 -13.64
N GLU A 197 -52.89 59.94 -14.68
CA GLU A 197 -53.66 60.02 -15.92
C GLU A 197 -55.15 59.76 -15.68
N LEU A 198 -55.50 58.76 -14.87
CA LEU A 198 -56.88 58.49 -14.46
C LEU A 198 -57.48 59.65 -13.64
N GLU A 199 -56.75 60.19 -12.66
CA GLU A 199 -57.20 61.35 -11.86
C GLU A 199 -57.40 62.63 -12.72
N LEU A 200 -56.53 62.84 -13.72
CA LEU A 200 -56.69 63.90 -14.72
C LEU A 200 -57.86 63.63 -15.67
N GLY A 201 -58.11 62.37 -16.03
CA GLY A 201 -59.27 61.94 -16.81
C GLY A 201 -60.59 62.15 -16.06
N ASP A 202 -60.65 61.80 -14.78
CA ASP A 202 -61.82 62.00 -13.91
C ASP A 202 -62.11 63.47 -13.66
N SER A 203 -61.08 64.30 -13.45
CA SER A 203 -61.26 65.75 -13.30
C SER A 203 -61.69 66.43 -14.60
N LEU A 204 -61.15 66.03 -15.77
CA LEU A 204 -61.69 66.43 -17.07
C LEU A 204 -63.12 65.92 -17.29
N GLY A 205 -63.47 64.74 -16.82
CA GLY A 205 -64.82 64.17 -16.88
C GLY A 205 -65.81 64.98 -16.04
N LYS A 206 -65.43 65.36 -14.82
CA LYS A 206 -66.21 66.27 -13.96
C LYS A 206 -66.39 67.64 -14.59
N LEU A 207 -65.31 68.25 -15.10
CA LEU A 207 -65.37 69.56 -15.76
C LEU A 207 -66.22 69.53 -17.05
N LYS A 208 -66.19 68.42 -17.80
CA LYS A 208 -67.10 68.22 -18.95
C LYS A 208 -68.56 68.14 -18.52
N LYS A 209 -68.88 67.40 -17.45
CA LYS A 209 -70.24 67.35 -16.89
C LYS A 209 -70.70 68.72 -16.40
N GLU A 210 -69.84 69.46 -15.70
CA GLU A 210 -70.13 70.84 -15.27
C GLU A 210 -70.39 71.76 -16.47
N VAL A 211 -69.62 71.64 -17.56
CA VAL A 211 -69.87 72.37 -18.82
C VAL A 211 -71.17 71.93 -19.51
N GLU A 212 -71.55 70.65 -19.45
CA GLU A 212 -72.84 70.16 -19.96
C GLU A 212 -74.01 70.64 -19.11
N GLU A 213 -73.90 70.59 -17.78
CA GLU A 213 -74.87 71.14 -16.83
C GLU A 213 -75.01 72.66 -16.99
N LEU A 214 -73.91 73.40 -17.20
CA LEU A 214 -73.94 74.84 -17.50
C LEU A 214 -74.59 75.13 -18.86
N LYS A 215 -74.40 74.30 -19.89
CA LYS A 215 -75.12 74.43 -21.18
C LYS A 215 -76.61 74.15 -21.03
N VAL A 216 -76.97 73.09 -20.31
CA VAL A 216 -78.38 72.78 -19.99
C VAL A 216 -78.99 73.90 -19.16
N ASN A 217 -78.24 74.50 -18.22
CA ASN A 217 -78.67 75.66 -17.45
C ASN A 217 -78.80 76.93 -18.30
N ASP A 218 -77.92 77.19 -19.28
CA ASP A 218 -78.11 78.30 -20.25
C ASP A 218 -79.35 78.05 -21.12
N GLU A 219 -79.59 76.81 -21.56
CA GLU A 219 -80.79 76.46 -22.32
C GLU A 219 -82.07 76.58 -21.47
N ILE A 220 -82.05 76.13 -20.20
CA ILE A 220 -83.12 76.36 -19.23
C ILE A 220 -83.28 77.85 -18.92
N MET A 221 -82.20 78.63 -18.82
CA MET A 221 -82.27 80.08 -18.62
C MET A 221 -82.86 80.78 -19.83
N ARG A 222 -82.52 80.37 -21.06
CA ARG A 222 -83.14 80.90 -22.30
C ARG A 222 -84.62 80.54 -22.39
N LEU A 223 -84.98 79.30 -22.05
CA LEU A 223 -86.39 78.87 -21.95
C LEU A 223 -87.13 79.63 -20.85
N ARG A 224 -86.49 79.87 -19.70
CA ARG A 224 -87.02 80.69 -18.61
C ARG A 224 -87.11 82.15 -18.97
N LEU A 225 -86.18 82.74 -19.72
CA LEU A 225 -86.28 84.10 -20.25
C LEU A 225 -87.42 84.21 -21.27
N LYS A 226 -87.61 83.17 -22.09
CA LYS A 226 -88.74 83.07 -23.03
C LYS A 226 -90.08 82.91 -22.30
N SER A 227 -90.11 82.23 -21.14
CA SER A 227 -91.30 82.19 -20.28
C SER A 227 -91.45 83.43 -19.41
N HIS A 228 -90.38 84.12 -19.00
CA HIS A 228 -90.46 85.37 -18.25
C HIS A 228 -90.90 86.53 -19.14
N ALA A 229 -90.47 86.55 -20.41
CA ALA A 229 -91.07 87.40 -21.43
C ALA A 229 -92.55 87.07 -21.71
N HIS A 230 -93.05 85.91 -21.24
CA HIS A 230 -94.47 85.55 -21.27
C HIS A 230 -95.19 85.89 -19.96
N THR A 231 -94.53 85.79 -18.79
CA THR A 231 -95.11 86.10 -17.47
C THR A 231 -94.95 87.56 -17.03
N LEU A 232 -94.12 88.38 -17.70
CA LEU A 232 -94.06 89.84 -17.51
C LEU A 232 -95.31 90.58 -18.03
N ASN A 233 -96.30 89.86 -18.56
CA ASN A 233 -97.65 90.36 -18.86
C ASN A 233 -98.69 90.01 -17.76
N THR A 234 -98.27 89.41 -16.64
CA THR A 234 -99.14 89.07 -15.51
C THR A 234 -98.38 89.21 -14.19
N GLU A 235 -98.24 90.45 -13.71
CA GLU A 235 -97.74 90.74 -12.35
C GLU A 235 -98.88 90.68 -11.29
N GLU A 236 -98.49 90.78 -10.01
CA GLU A 236 -99.31 90.92 -8.79
C GLU A 236 -100.04 89.62 -8.34
N ASP A 237 -100.13 89.23 -7.06
CA ASP A 237 -99.99 89.98 -5.78
C ASP A 237 -99.71 89.05 -4.55
N GLY A 238 -99.28 89.61 -3.40
CA GLY A 238 -99.31 89.08 -2.00
C GLY A 238 -98.46 87.83 -1.64
N ASP A 239 -97.54 87.77 -0.66
CA ASP A 239 -97.28 88.38 0.67
C ASP A 239 -97.79 87.61 1.92
N GLY A 240 -96.93 87.52 2.95
CA GLY A 240 -97.17 86.98 4.31
C GLY A 240 -97.26 85.43 4.48
N ASP A 241 -96.98 84.83 5.65
CA ASP A 241 -96.22 85.28 6.84
C ASP A 241 -95.74 84.04 7.67
N THR A 242 -94.66 84.29 8.42
CA THR A 242 -93.81 83.57 9.39
C THR A 242 -94.41 82.48 10.34
N LEU A 243 -93.49 81.66 10.95
CA LEU A 243 -93.51 81.02 12.30
C LEU A 243 -93.76 79.49 12.46
N THR A 244 -92.72 78.64 12.27
CA THR A 244 -92.58 77.31 12.95
C THR A 244 -91.11 76.85 13.16
N ASP A 245 -90.24 77.65 13.77
CA ASP A 245 -88.78 77.36 13.88
C ASP A 245 -88.36 76.69 15.21
N GLY A 246 -89.20 75.80 15.78
CA GLY A 246 -89.03 75.29 17.16
C GLY A 246 -88.71 73.81 17.32
N GLN A 247 -89.18 72.95 16.41
CA GLN A 247 -88.99 71.48 16.51
C GLN A 247 -87.82 70.99 15.66
N ASP A 248 -87.69 71.49 14.43
CA ASP A 248 -86.60 71.15 13.50
C ASP A 248 -85.21 71.38 14.10
N LEU A 249 -85.02 72.43 14.91
CA LEU A 249 -83.74 72.69 15.58
C LEU A 249 -83.34 71.59 16.56
N LYS A 250 -84.29 70.89 17.18
CA LYS A 250 -84.01 69.85 18.18
C LYS A 250 -83.78 68.48 17.53
N GLU A 251 -84.49 68.19 16.46
CA GLU A 251 -84.26 67.00 15.63
C GLU A 251 -82.92 67.12 14.90
N ARG A 252 -82.64 68.26 14.26
CA ARG A 252 -81.32 68.55 13.65
C ARG A 252 -80.20 68.58 14.69
N ALA A 253 -80.44 69.03 15.92
CA ALA A 253 -79.46 68.93 17.00
C ALA A 253 -79.15 67.45 17.35
N ALA A 254 -80.18 66.60 17.48
CA ALA A 254 -79.99 65.16 17.69
C ALA A 254 -79.22 64.52 16.53
N ASP A 255 -79.64 64.75 15.28
CA ASP A 255 -78.98 64.27 14.07
C ASP A 255 -77.52 64.73 14.00
N THR A 256 -77.21 65.98 14.36
CA THR A 256 -75.81 66.47 14.36
C THR A 256 -74.96 65.82 15.45
N VAL A 257 -75.53 65.46 16.60
CA VAL A 257 -74.83 64.72 17.66
C VAL A 257 -74.61 63.26 17.24
N GLU A 258 -75.61 62.62 16.64
CA GLU A 258 -75.47 61.27 16.07
C GLU A 258 -74.45 61.24 14.93
N LEU A 259 -74.46 62.23 14.02
CA LEU A 259 -73.43 62.42 12.99
C LEU A 259 -72.04 62.66 13.58
N GLN A 260 -71.90 63.42 14.66
CA GLN A 260 -70.62 63.61 15.34
C GLN A 260 -70.13 62.31 16.00
N MET A 261 -71.01 61.54 16.63
CA MET A 261 -70.67 60.23 17.20
C MET A 261 -70.26 59.24 16.10
N LEU A 262 -71.03 59.16 15.01
CA LEU A 262 -70.72 58.34 13.83
C LEU A 262 -69.42 58.76 13.15
N SER A 263 -69.14 60.07 13.06
CA SER A 263 -67.87 60.58 12.51
C SER A 263 -66.68 60.18 13.38
N ARG A 264 -66.79 60.31 14.71
CA ARG A 264 -65.74 59.91 15.65
C ARG A 264 -65.52 58.40 15.66
N ASP A 265 -66.59 57.62 15.56
CA ASP A 265 -66.51 56.16 15.50
C ASP A 265 -65.96 55.69 14.13
N ALA A 266 -66.24 56.43 13.05
CA ALA A 266 -65.59 56.23 11.74
C ALA A 266 -64.09 56.63 11.75
N GLU A 267 -63.71 57.71 12.43
CA GLU A 267 -62.30 58.11 12.61
C GLU A 267 -61.51 57.09 13.41
N THR A 268 -62.06 56.59 14.52
CA THR A 268 -61.41 55.54 15.33
C THR A 268 -61.36 54.20 14.59
N ALA A 269 -62.38 53.86 13.81
CA ALA A 269 -62.34 52.72 12.89
C ALA A 269 -61.24 52.90 11.82
N LYS A 270 -61.12 54.08 11.21
CA LYS A 270 -60.08 54.40 10.21
C LYS A 270 -58.67 54.34 10.79
N LEU A 271 -58.44 54.87 11.99
CA LEU A 271 -57.16 54.74 12.69
C LEU A 271 -56.80 53.27 12.97
N ARG A 272 -57.80 52.46 13.38
CA ARG A 272 -57.62 51.03 13.59
C ARG A 272 -57.34 50.28 12.29
N VAL A 273 -57.99 50.65 11.19
CA VAL A 273 -57.70 50.10 9.85
C VAL A 273 -56.27 50.43 9.43
N MET A 274 -55.83 51.68 9.53
CA MET A 274 -54.46 52.07 9.18
C MET A 274 -53.39 51.35 10.02
N GLU A 275 -53.61 51.13 11.32
CA GLU A 275 -52.67 50.35 12.15
C GLU A 275 -52.70 48.85 11.83
N LEU A 276 -53.85 48.30 11.42
CA LEU A 276 -53.96 46.91 10.94
C LEU A 276 -53.36 46.72 9.54
N GLU A 277 -53.44 47.74 8.67
CA GLU A 277 -52.78 47.80 7.38
C GLU A 277 -51.27 47.88 7.56
N ARG A 278 -50.76 48.79 8.41
CA ARG A 278 -49.34 48.90 8.76
C ARG A 278 -48.78 47.58 9.30
N ARG A 279 -49.50 46.91 10.21
CA ARG A 279 -49.10 45.58 10.73
C ARG A 279 -49.19 44.48 9.66
N ASN A 280 -50.16 44.54 8.74
CA ASN A 280 -50.21 43.61 7.62
C ASN A 280 -49.03 43.84 6.65
N GLU A 281 -48.64 45.08 6.37
CA GLU A 281 -47.45 45.38 5.58
C GLU A 281 -46.17 44.90 6.26
N GLU A 282 -46.04 45.14 7.57
CA GLU A 282 -44.88 44.71 8.37
C GLU A 282 -44.79 43.17 8.40
N LEU A 283 -45.89 42.47 8.72
CA LEU A 283 -45.96 41.01 8.65
C LEU A 283 -45.77 40.48 7.22
N ARG A 284 -46.20 41.19 6.17
CA ARG A 284 -45.93 40.81 4.78
C ARG A 284 -44.46 41.01 4.40
N ARG A 285 -43.78 42.04 4.92
CA ARG A 285 -42.34 42.24 4.76
C ARG A 285 -41.55 41.17 5.50
N GLU A 286 -41.93 40.83 6.74
CA GLU A 286 -41.33 39.74 7.51
C GLU A 286 -41.58 38.37 6.87
N ILE A 287 -42.80 38.10 6.39
CA ILE A 287 -43.09 36.87 5.63
C ILE A 287 -42.32 36.87 4.31
N SER A 288 -42.17 38.01 3.64
CA SER A 288 -41.40 38.11 2.39
C SER A 288 -39.90 37.98 2.59
N SER A 289 -39.34 38.40 3.74
CA SER A 289 -37.92 38.22 4.06
C SER A 289 -37.65 36.80 4.58
N ALA A 290 -38.51 36.27 5.46
CA ALA A 290 -38.42 34.88 5.94
C ALA A 290 -38.74 33.84 4.85
N ARG A 291 -39.50 34.21 3.81
CA ARG A 291 -39.66 33.42 2.57
C ARG A 291 -38.69 33.81 1.46
N SER A 292 -37.89 34.87 1.62
CA SER A 292 -36.85 35.14 0.64
C SER A 292 -35.79 34.06 0.80
N ASP A 293 -35.58 33.28 -0.28
CA ASP A 293 -34.57 32.23 -0.30
C ASP A 293 -33.15 32.79 0.01
N VAL A 294 -32.96 34.10 -0.04
CA VAL A 294 -31.74 34.85 0.32
C VAL A 294 -31.09 34.39 1.62
N GLU A 295 -31.83 34.22 2.72
CA GLU A 295 -31.20 33.81 4.00
C GLU A 295 -30.80 32.33 3.99
N ILE A 296 -31.59 31.49 3.31
CA ILE A 296 -31.31 30.06 3.10
C ILE A 296 -30.12 29.89 2.15
N ASP A 297 -30.03 30.71 1.11
CA ASP A 297 -28.98 30.69 0.10
C ASP A 297 -27.67 31.28 0.61
N LYS A 298 -27.68 32.29 1.50
CA LYS A 298 -26.49 32.68 2.27
C LYS A 298 -25.93 31.51 3.08
N VAL A 299 -26.80 30.79 3.82
CA VAL A 299 -26.39 29.62 4.61
C VAL A 299 -25.89 28.49 3.70
N ARG A 300 -26.56 28.21 2.58
CA ARG A 300 -26.08 27.26 1.56
C ARG A 300 -24.73 27.68 0.97
N GLN A 301 -24.52 28.95 0.64
CA GLN A 301 -23.25 29.45 0.12
C GLN A 301 -22.12 29.32 1.14
N MET A 302 -22.36 29.62 2.42
CA MET A 302 -21.37 29.39 3.48
C MET A 302 -21.05 27.91 3.64
N ASN A 303 -22.07 27.05 3.66
CA ASN A 303 -21.88 25.59 3.75
C ASN A 303 -21.14 25.04 2.53
N ASN A 304 -21.47 25.49 1.31
CA ASN A 304 -20.80 25.06 0.07
C ASN A 304 -19.34 25.51 0.04
N LYS A 305 -19.03 26.74 0.47
CA LYS A 305 -17.65 27.20 0.64
C LYS A 305 -16.89 26.31 1.63
N ARG A 306 -17.50 26.02 2.79
CA ARG A 306 -16.88 25.16 3.80
C ARG A 306 -16.68 23.72 3.33
N ILE A 307 -17.61 23.18 2.54
CA ILE A 307 -17.48 21.87 1.90
C ILE A 307 -16.33 21.89 0.89
N SER A 308 -16.25 22.91 0.02
CA SER A 308 -15.16 23.04 -0.96
C SER A 308 -13.79 23.21 -0.30
N GLU A 309 -13.68 23.95 0.80
CA GLU A 309 -12.47 24.02 1.63
C GLU A 309 -12.07 22.63 2.13
N LEU A 310 -13.00 21.92 2.79
CA LEU A 310 -12.77 20.58 3.35
C LEU A 310 -12.47 19.53 2.26
N GLU A 311 -13.07 19.62 1.08
CA GLU A 311 -12.75 18.77 -0.07
C GLU A 311 -11.33 19.05 -0.59
N SER A 312 -10.93 20.33 -0.65
CA SER A 312 -9.57 20.71 -1.07
C SER A 312 -8.50 20.31 -0.04
N GLU A 313 -8.82 20.39 1.25
CA GLU A 313 -7.97 19.93 2.35
C GLU A 313 -7.84 18.40 2.32
N ASN A 314 -8.96 17.67 2.18
CA ASN A 314 -8.94 16.21 2.02
C ASN A 314 -8.14 15.78 0.78
N ALA A 315 -8.28 16.45 -0.36
CA ALA A 315 -7.50 16.14 -1.56
C ALA A 315 -5.99 16.31 -1.32
N LEU A 316 -5.59 17.38 -0.63
CA LEU A 316 -4.19 17.64 -0.28
C LEU A 316 -3.65 16.63 0.74
N LEU A 317 -4.46 16.26 1.74
CA LEU A 317 -4.12 15.22 2.72
C LEU A 317 -4.00 13.84 2.07
N VAL A 318 -4.87 13.50 1.12
CA VAL A 318 -4.80 12.25 0.34
C VAL A 318 -3.53 12.22 -0.52
N ALA A 319 -3.21 13.29 -1.24
CA ALA A 319 -1.99 13.40 -2.04
C ALA A 319 -0.72 13.28 -1.16
N ARG A 320 -0.71 13.92 0.03
CA ARG A 320 0.37 13.78 1.00
C ARG A 320 0.48 12.35 1.55
N LEU A 321 -0.64 11.72 1.90
CA LEU A 321 -0.66 10.32 2.36
C LEU A 321 -0.18 9.35 1.27
N GLU A 322 -0.48 9.61 0.01
CA GLU A 322 0.00 8.80 -1.12
C GLU A 322 1.51 9.00 -1.35
N HIS A 323 2.01 10.23 -1.27
CA HIS A 323 3.45 10.53 -1.29
C HIS A 323 4.20 9.83 -0.15
N GLU A 324 3.72 9.94 1.09
CA GLU A 324 4.35 9.29 2.24
C GLU A 324 4.26 7.76 2.17
N ARG A 325 3.18 7.18 1.66
CA ARG A 325 3.11 5.74 1.36
C ARG A 325 4.16 5.32 0.33
N LYS A 326 4.29 6.08 -0.77
CA LYS A 326 5.26 5.80 -1.83
C LYS A 326 6.71 5.90 -1.32
N ASN A 327 6.99 6.83 -0.41
CA ASN A 327 8.30 6.94 0.25
C ASN A 327 8.53 5.81 1.28
N ALA A 328 7.51 5.44 2.05
CA ALA A 328 7.58 4.29 2.95
C ALA A 328 7.83 2.97 2.19
N ASP A 329 7.19 2.77 1.04
CA ASP A 329 7.42 1.60 0.18
C ASP A 329 8.82 1.59 -0.45
N LYS A 330 9.35 2.76 -0.87
CA LYS A 330 10.76 2.90 -1.29
C LYS A 330 11.72 2.50 -0.17
N LEU A 331 11.59 3.11 1.01
CA LEU A 331 12.42 2.82 2.19
C LEU A 331 12.32 1.36 2.61
N LYS A 332 11.12 0.77 2.56
CA LYS A 332 10.91 -0.66 2.82
C LYS A 332 11.64 -1.54 1.81
N SER A 333 11.62 -1.19 0.52
CA SER A 333 12.36 -1.91 -0.52
C SER A 333 13.87 -1.79 -0.34
N GLU A 334 14.39 -0.62 0.04
CA GLU A 334 15.80 -0.43 0.35
C GLU A 334 16.25 -1.20 1.59
N ILE A 335 15.45 -1.20 2.66
CA ILE A 335 15.71 -1.98 3.87
C ILE A 335 15.69 -3.47 3.56
N GLN A 336 14.72 -3.94 2.78
CA GLN A 336 14.64 -5.33 2.34
C GLN A 336 15.89 -5.74 1.53
N SER A 337 16.33 -4.90 0.59
CA SER A 337 17.55 -5.14 -0.19
C SER A 337 18.81 -5.19 0.69
N LYS A 338 18.93 -4.29 1.69
CA LYS A 338 20.02 -4.31 2.68
C LYS A 338 19.99 -5.57 3.56
N ILE A 339 18.80 -6.01 4.00
CA ILE A 339 18.63 -7.27 4.74
C ILE A 339 19.09 -8.46 3.90
N GLU A 340 18.69 -8.54 2.63
CA GLU A 340 19.10 -9.63 1.73
C GLU A 340 20.60 -9.60 1.39
N ALA A 341 21.24 -8.43 1.39
CA ALA A 341 22.69 -8.30 1.24
C ALA A 341 23.42 -8.80 2.51
N SER A 342 23.04 -8.32 3.70
CA SER A 342 23.63 -8.78 4.97
C SER A 342 23.36 -10.25 5.26
N GLN A 343 22.22 -10.81 4.84
CA GLN A 343 21.94 -12.24 4.94
C GLN A 343 22.89 -13.07 4.06
N ARG A 344 23.21 -12.60 2.85
CA ARG A 344 24.21 -13.24 1.97
C ARG A 344 25.62 -13.18 2.57
N GLU A 345 26.01 -12.04 3.12
CA GLU A 345 27.30 -11.87 3.81
C GLU A 345 27.42 -12.80 5.04
N VAL A 346 26.39 -12.86 5.88
CA VAL A 346 26.34 -13.78 7.04
C VAL A 346 26.37 -15.26 6.60
N ALA A 347 25.70 -15.61 5.50
CA ALA A 347 25.77 -16.97 4.95
C ALA A 347 27.18 -17.33 4.45
N GLN A 348 27.87 -16.39 3.80
CA GLN A 348 29.26 -16.57 3.36
C GLN A 348 30.20 -16.72 4.56
N LEU A 349 30.15 -15.81 5.54
CA LEU A 349 30.99 -15.86 6.74
C LEU A 349 30.75 -17.15 7.55
N ASN A 350 29.52 -17.66 7.62
CA ASN A 350 29.24 -18.97 8.23
C ASN A 350 29.86 -20.13 7.44
N SER A 351 29.85 -20.08 6.10
CA SER A 351 30.52 -21.08 5.27
C SER A 351 32.04 -21.06 5.48
N GLU A 352 32.65 -19.88 5.52
CA GLU A 352 34.09 -19.70 5.79
C GLU A 352 34.46 -20.18 7.20
N ALA A 353 33.64 -19.85 8.21
CA ALA A 353 33.83 -20.32 9.58
C ALA A 353 33.74 -21.86 9.68
N GLU A 354 32.83 -22.50 8.95
CA GLU A 354 32.70 -23.96 8.92
C GLU A 354 33.86 -24.63 8.17
N GLN A 355 34.35 -24.03 7.08
CA GLN A 355 35.57 -24.47 6.40
C GLN A 355 36.80 -24.37 7.32
N LEU A 356 36.92 -23.29 8.09
CA LEU A 356 37.99 -23.11 9.08
C LEU A 356 37.89 -24.13 10.22
N ARG A 357 36.69 -24.40 10.75
CA ARG A 357 36.44 -25.47 11.73
C ARG A 357 36.83 -26.84 11.19
N GLN A 358 36.47 -27.14 9.94
CA GLN A 358 36.85 -28.40 9.30
C GLN A 358 38.38 -28.50 9.11
N ARG A 359 39.07 -27.41 8.79
CA ARG A 359 40.55 -27.37 8.75
C ARG A 359 41.16 -27.62 10.13
N ILE A 360 40.66 -26.96 11.17
CA ILE A 360 41.13 -27.16 12.56
C ILE A 360 40.93 -28.62 13.00
N SER A 361 39.77 -29.20 12.72
CA SER A 361 39.49 -30.62 13.03
C SER A 361 40.43 -31.57 12.29
N LYS A 362 40.76 -31.30 11.03
CA LYS A 362 41.77 -32.04 10.24
C LYS A 362 43.20 -31.91 10.75
N THR A 363 43.46 -31.04 11.73
CA THR A 363 44.79 -30.82 12.33
C THR A 363 44.83 -31.09 13.85
N GLN A 364 43.79 -31.73 14.41
CA GLN A 364 43.74 -32.07 15.85
C GLN A 364 44.74 -33.18 16.24
N ASP A 365 45.14 -34.00 15.28
CA ASP A 365 46.15 -35.05 15.39
C ASP A 365 47.58 -34.52 15.59
N TYR A 366 47.84 -33.24 15.31
CA TYR A 366 49.18 -32.64 15.43
C TYR A 366 49.79 -32.79 16.83
N ASP A 367 49.01 -32.66 17.90
CA ASP A 367 49.49 -32.83 19.28
C ASP A 367 49.71 -34.31 19.66
N GLU A 368 49.13 -35.26 18.94
CA GLU A 368 49.38 -36.69 19.12
C GLU A 368 50.63 -37.10 18.35
N ILE A 369 50.72 -36.73 17.07
CA ILE A 369 51.91 -36.91 16.22
C ILE A 369 53.15 -36.29 16.87
N LYS A 370 53.01 -35.11 17.50
CA LYS A 370 54.10 -34.46 18.24
C LYS A 370 54.54 -35.26 19.47
N LYS A 371 53.60 -35.86 20.22
CA LYS A 371 53.94 -36.74 21.37
C LYS A 371 54.60 -38.02 20.90
N GLU A 372 54.11 -38.64 19.83
CA GLU A 372 54.73 -39.82 19.23
C GLU A 372 56.15 -39.53 18.75
N LEU A 373 56.39 -38.38 18.10
CA LEU A 373 57.72 -37.91 17.73
C LEU A 373 58.63 -37.63 18.93
N GLU A 374 58.12 -37.02 20.01
CA GLU A 374 58.91 -36.80 21.23
C GLU A 374 59.25 -38.12 21.93
N ILE A 375 58.32 -39.10 21.93
CA ILE A 375 58.54 -40.45 22.46
C ILE A 375 59.57 -41.20 21.61
N LEU A 376 59.45 -41.19 20.28
CA LEU A 376 60.41 -41.80 19.35
C LEU A 376 61.81 -41.18 19.55
N ARG A 377 61.89 -39.85 19.63
CA ARG A 377 63.13 -39.13 19.93
C ARG A 377 63.71 -39.49 21.30
N GLN A 378 62.86 -39.68 22.31
CA GLN A 378 63.31 -40.07 23.65
C GLN A 378 63.78 -41.54 23.71
N ILE A 379 63.21 -42.42 22.88
CA ILE A 379 63.66 -43.81 22.71
C ILE A 379 64.96 -43.87 21.90
N GLU A 380 65.14 -42.98 20.92
CA GLU A 380 66.32 -42.94 20.03
C GLU A 380 67.53 -42.20 20.64
N LEU A 381 67.32 -41.32 21.64
CA LEU A 381 68.39 -40.59 22.36
C LEU A 381 68.54 -40.97 23.85
N GLY A 382 67.72 -41.89 24.37
CA GLY A 382 67.73 -42.29 25.78
C GLY A 382 68.70 -43.43 26.08
N ASP A 383 69.95 -43.11 26.41
CA ASP A 383 70.97 -44.08 26.86
C ASP A 383 70.62 -44.73 28.23
N GLU A 384 71.12 -45.95 28.47
CA GLU A 384 70.67 -46.84 29.57
C GLU A 384 71.20 -46.50 30.99
N ASP A 385 72.07 -45.50 31.15
CA ASP A 385 72.88 -45.30 32.37
C ASP A 385 72.58 -44.01 33.16
N GLU A 386 71.50 -43.93 33.98
CA GLU A 386 71.41 -42.88 35.01
C GLU A 386 70.45 -43.11 36.21
N VAL A 387 70.68 -44.19 36.97
CA VAL A 387 69.93 -44.45 38.23
C VAL A 387 70.03 -43.33 39.31
N PRO A 388 71.09 -42.50 39.42
CA PRO A 388 71.12 -41.37 40.36
C PRO A 388 70.20 -40.19 40.01
N GLN A 389 69.84 -40.02 38.72
CA GLN A 389 68.89 -38.96 38.33
C GLN A 389 67.45 -39.31 38.73
N LEU A 390 67.11 -40.60 38.84
CA LEU A 390 65.74 -41.02 39.16
C LEU A 390 65.30 -40.52 40.53
N ASP A 391 66.12 -40.67 41.58
CA ASP A 391 65.77 -40.21 42.94
C ASP A 391 65.67 -38.69 43.03
N THR A 392 66.56 -37.95 42.38
CA THR A 392 66.51 -36.47 42.36
C THR A 392 65.33 -35.97 41.53
N ALA A 393 65.01 -36.62 40.40
CA ALA A 393 63.80 -36.37 39.63
C ALA A 393 62.52 -36.74 40.39
N ILE A 394 62.50 -37.82 41.17
CA ILE A 394 61.39 -38.20 42.04
C ILE A 394 61.19 -37.16 43.15
N VAL A 395 62.25 -36.64 43.76
CA VAL A 395 62.16 -35.57 44.77
C VAL A 395 61.68 -34.27 44.15
N GLN A 396 62.20 -33.86 42.98
CA GLN A 396 61.72 -32.68 42.26
C GLN A 396 60.25 -32.83 41.82
N ARG A 397 59.87 -34.02 41.33
CA ARG A 397 58.48 -34.33 40.93
C ARG A 397 57.55 -34.37 42.13
N ASN A 398 57.95 -34.94 43.28
CA ASN A 398 57.18 -34.85 44.53
C ASN A 398 57.03 -33.40 45.01
N LYS A 399 58.08 -32.58 44.91
CA LYS A 399 58.01 -31.16 45.28
C LYS A 399 57.08 -30.39 44.33
N LYS A 400 57.13 -30.68 43.03
CA LYS A 400 56.21 -30.11 42.02
C LYS A 400 54.77 -30.54 42.25
N LEU A 401 54.53 -31.85 42.47
CA LEU A 401 53.21 -32.40 42.78
C LEU A 401 52.65 -31.84 44.09
N ASN A 402 53.47 -31.62 45.13
CA ASN A 402 53.04 -30.95 46.35
C ASN A 402 52.68 -29.47 46.11
N ASN A 403 53.44 -28.75 45.29
CA ASN A 403 53.10 -27.38 44.92
C ASN A 403 51.79 -27.32 44.11
N GLU A 404 51.63 -28.20 43.12
CA GLU A 404 50.39 -28.36 42.35
C GLU A 404 49.23 -28.75 43.28
N LEU A 405 49.42 -29.66 44.24
CA LEU A 405 48.42 -30.03 45.26
C LEU A 405 48.02 -28.84 46.14
N ILE A 406 48.96 -27.99 46.54
CA ILE A 406 48.68 -26.76 47.32
C ILE A 406 47.91 -25.76 46.44
N GLU A 407 48.29 -25.59 45.18
CA GLU A 407 47.60 -24.71 44.23
C GLU A 407 46.17 -25.21 43.96
N TYR A 408 45.97 -26.51 43.73
CA TYR A 408 44.65 -27.11 43.58
C TYR A 408 43.81 -27.00 44.86
N ARG A 409 44.40 -27.18 46.05
CA ARG A 409 43.72 -26.94 47.33
C ARG A 409 43.26 -25.49 47.47
N SER A 410 44.13 -24.53 47.15
CA SER A 410 43.82 -23.10 47.19
C SER A 410 42.71 -22.72 46.19
N LYS A 411 42.79 -23.20 44.94
CA LYS A 411 41.74 -23.01 43.92
C LYS A 411 40.42 -23.65 44.34
N ASN A 412 40.46 -24.84 44.96
CA ASN A 412 39.26 -25.52 45.43
C ASN A 412 38.63 -24.77 46.61
N GLU A 413 39.43 -24.25 47.55
CA GLU A 413 38.96 -23.38 48.63
C GLU A 413 38.35 -22.06 48.09
N GLU A 414 38.94 -21.47 47.06
CA GLU A 414 38.39 -20.28 46.39
C GLU A 414 37.08 -20.58 45.63
N LEU A 415 36.99 -21.73 44.96
CA LEU A 415 35.77 -22.20 44.30
C LEU A 415 34.67 -22.50 45.31
N THR A 416 34.96 -23.18 46.42
CA THR A 416 34.01 -23.41 47.52
C THR A 416 33.50 -22.08 48.09
N LYS A 417 34.38 -21.11 48.36
CA LYS A 417 33.96 -19.77 48.80
C LYS A 417 33.06 -19.07 47.78
N LYS A 418 33.33 -19.23 46.48
CA LYS A 418 32.46 -18.71 45.41
C LYS A 418 31.10 -19.41 45.42
N CYS A 419 31.06 -20.74 45.55
CA CYS A 419 29.81 -21.51 45.72
C CYS A 419 29.01 -21.01 46.92
N ASP A 420 29.61 -20.88 48.11
CA ASP A 420 28.96 -20.36 49.31
C ASP A 420 28.37 -18.95 49.11
N THR A 421 29.08 -18.07 48.37
CA THR A 421 28.57 -16.72 48.06
C THR A 421 27.42 -16.73 47.06
N LEU A 422 27.47 -17.61 46.06
CA LEU A 422 26.41 -17.77 45.07
C LEU A 422 25.17 -18.41 45.69
N GLU A 423 25.32 -19.41 46.56
CA GLU A 423 24.22 -20.03 47.31
C GLU A 423 23.52 -19.00 48.22
N LYS A 424 24.30 -18.16 48.93
CA LYS A 424 23.74 -17.03 49.69
C LYS A 424 22.96 -16.06 48.81
N GLN A 425 23.50 -15.68 47.65
CA GLN A 425 22.82 -14.80 46.69
C GLN A 425 21.53 -15.42 46.13
N VAL A 426 21.55 -16.71 45.78
CA VAL A 426 20.35 -17.46 45.34
C VAL A 426 19.31 -17.49 46.46
N SER A 427 19.72 -17.74 47.71
CA SER A 427 18.79 -17.75 48.86
C SER A 427 18.13 -16.38 49.09
N GLU A 428 18.86 -15.28 48.91
CA GLU A 428 18.32 -13.93 49.07
C GLU A 428 17.42 -13.52 47.89
N LEU A 429 17.83 -13.83 46.65
CA LEU A 429 16.98 -13.62 45.47
C LEU A 429 15.69 -14.45 45.52
N THR A 430 15.76 -15.68 46.05
CA THR A 430 14.56 -16.52 46.26
C THR A 430 13.62 -15.89 47.28
N LYS A 431 14.13 -15.39 48.41
CA LYS A 431 13.34 -14.64 49.41
C LYS A 431 12.74 -13.34 48.84
N GLN A 432 13.47 -12.65 47.95
CA GLN A 432 12.96 -11.45 47.29
C GLN A 432 11.83 -11.79 46.29
N LEU A 433 11.98 -12.88 45.54
CA LEU A 433 10.96 -13.37 44.61
C LEU A 433 9.70 -13.83 45.38
N GLU A 434 9.87 -14.52 46.51
CA GLU A 434 8.77 -14.90 47.42
C GLU A 434 8.03 -13.67 47.96
N ARG A 435 8.75 -12.67 48.50
CA ARG A 435 8.16 -11.38 48.95
C ARG A 435 7.40 -10.65 47.83
N LEU A 436 7.95 -10.62 46.62
CA LEU A 436 7.30 -9.99 45.46
C LEU A 436 6.07 -10.78 45.00
N SER A 437 6.12 -12.11 45.06
CA SER A 437 4.97 -12.97 44.77
C SER A 437 3.84 -12.79 45.80
N GLU A 438 4.17 -12.69 47.09
CA GLU A 438 3.20 -12.35 48.12
C GLU A 438 2.61 -10.95 47.93
N MET A 439 3.43 -9.96 47.57
CA MET A 439 2.97 -8.59 47.35
C MET A 439 2.06 -8.49 46.13
N ASN A 440 2.41 -9.16 45.02
CA ASN A 440 1.54 -9.25 43.85
C ASN A 440 0.24 -9.97 44.20
N SER A 441 0.27 -11.08 44.92
CA SER A 441 -0.96 -11.77 45.35
C SER A 441 -1.82 -10.90 46.26
N LYS A 442 -1.23 -10.08 47.14
CA LYS A 442 -1.97 -9.07 47.93
C LYS A 442 -2.60 -8.01 47.02
N LEU A 443 -1.86 -7.45 46.07
CA LEU A 443 -2.38 -6.47 45.10
C LEU A 443 -3.49 -7.06 44.20
N GLU A 444 -3.38 -8.31 43.79
CA GLU A 444 -4.41 -9.04 43.03
C GLU A 444 -5.68 -9.24 43.87
N ASN A 445 -5.55 -9.65 45.14
CA ASN A 445 -6.69 -9.76 46.06
C ASN A 445 -7.32 -8.38 46.36
N ASP A 446 -6.52 -7.32 46.53
CA ASP A 446 -7.01 -5.96 46.76
C ASP A 446 -7.73 -5.40 45.52
N LEU A 447 -7.22 -5.68 44.31
CA LEU A 447 -7.90 -5.37 43.04
C LEU A 447 -9.21 -6.15 42.89
N MET A 448 -9.23 -7.45 43.20
CA MET A 448 -10.46 -8.24 43.20
C MET A 448 -11.49 -7.71 44.21
N ASN A 449 -11.05 -7.27 45.40
CA ASN A 449 -11.92 -6.64 46.39
C ASN A 449 -12.42 -5.25 45.95
N PHE A 450 -11.62 -4.52 45.15
CA PHE A 450 -12.04 -3.23 44.57
C PHE A 450 -13.05 -3.42 43.44
N GLU A 451 -12.84 -4.41 42.55
CA GLU A 451 -13.73 -4.72 41.42
C GLU A 451 -15.06 -5.34 41.88
N SER A 452 -15.05 -6.17 42.93
CA SER A 452 -16.28 -6.68 43.57
C SER A 452 -16.94 -5.67 44.53
N GLY A 453 -16.30 -4.51 44.75
CA GLY A 453 -16.64 -3.54 45.79
C GLY A 453 -17.38 -2.27 45.34
N SER A 454 -17.89 -2.15 44.11
CA SER A 454 -18.69 -0.97 43.73
C SER A 454 -19.67 -1.15 42.54
N PRO A 455 -21.00 -1.17 42.78
CA PRO A 455 -22.01 -1.12 41.73
C PRO A 455 -22.50 0.32 41.48
N ASN A 456 -21.61 1.23 41.04
CA ASN A 456 -22.00 2.51 40.43
C ASN A 456 -20.80 3.17 39.73
N ASN A 457 -20.76 3.16 38.39
CA ASN A 457 -19.59 3.61 37.62
C ASN A 457 -19.90 4.62 36.49
N ASP A 458 -20.67 5.66 36.79
CA ASP A 458 -20.94 6.78 35.86
C ASP A 458 -19.88 7.90 35.93
N ARG A 459 -18.67 7.63 36.43
CA ARG A 459 -17.69 8.68 36.77
C ARG A 459 -16.29 8.55 36.18
N TRP A 460 -16.02 7.52 35.36
CA TRP A 460 -14.67 7.28 34.82
C TRP A 460 -14.43 7.81 33.39
N GLU A 461 -15.48 8.14 32.61
CA GLU A 461 -15.33 8.55 31.21
C GLU A 461 -14.62 9.91 31.01
N THR A 462 -14.54 10.76 32.04
CA THR A 462 -13.98 12.12 31.94
C THR A 462 -12.46 12.22 32.06
N MET A 463 -11.72 11.12 32.31
CA MET A 463 -10.27 11.19 32.58
C MET A 463 -9.37 10.72 31.42
N SER A 464 -9.93 10.20 30.32
CA SER A 464 -9.14 9.69 29.17
C SER A 464 -8.84 10.73 28.08
N MET A 465 -9.14 12.02 28.30
CA MET A 465 -9.02 13.09 27.30
C MET A 465 -7.78 14.01 27.46
N ILE A 466 -6.81 13.65 28.30
CA ILE A 466 -5.52 14.35 28.42
C ILE A 466 -4.36 13.35 28.46
N SER A 467 -3.75 13.09 27.29
CA SER A 467 -2.28 13.08 27.11
C SER A 467 -1.93 12.80 25.63
N SER A 468 -1.91 13.85 24.82
CA SER A 468 -1.52 13.81 23.41
C SER A 468 -0.28 14.70 23.18
N VAL A 469 0.86 14.34 23.77
CA VAL A 469 2.15 14.98 23.44
C VAL A 469 3.26 13.93 23.35
N ALA A 470 3.62 13.57 22.12
CA ALA A 470 4.86 12.87 21.80
C ALA A 470 5.71 13.77 20.91
N PRO A 471 6.91 14.22 21.35
CA PRO A 471 7.91 14.80 20.49
C PRO A 471 8.92 13.73 20.06
N SER A 472 9.17 13.65 18.76
CA SER A 472 10.33 12.96 18.18
C SER A 472 11.62 13.73 18.44
N VAL A 473 12.79 13.06 18.48
CA VAL A 473 13.97 13.32 17.61
C VAL A 473 15.21 12.54 18.10
N ALA A 474 16.05 12.22 17.11
CA ALA A 474 17.25 11.39 17.10
C ALA A 474 18.38 11.68 18.12
N GLY A 475 19.15 10.61 18.37
CA GLY A 475 20.58 10.57 18.03
C GLY A 475 21.59 11.10 19.06
N GLY A 476 22.86 10.71 18.89
CA GLY A 476 24.00 11.41 19.50
C GLY A 476 24.79 10.63 20.54
N SER A 477 25.77 9.86 20.05
CA SER A 477 26.90 9.28 20.77
C SER A 477 27.65 10.23 21.74
N MET A 478 28.23 9.63 22.79
CA MET A 478 29.57 9.94 23.38
C MET A 478 29.77 11.05 24.45
N ILE A 479 30.24 10.55 25.62
CA ILE A 479 31.43 10.98 26.41
C ILE A 479 31.29 11.78 27.74
N SER A 480 31.82 11.11 28.78
CA SER A 480 32.39 11.57 30.06
C SER A 480 31.48 11.96 31.23
N GLY A 481 31.72 11.32 32.39
CA GLY A 481 31.00 11.55 33.66
C GLY A 481 30.89 10.33 34.57
N ALA A 482 31.97 9.55 34.75
CA ALA A 482 32.00 8.40 35.67
C ALA A 482 32.07 8.86 37.16
N PRO A 483 31.85 7.99 38.18
CA PRO A 483 31.73 6.52 38.11
C PRO A 483 30.59 5.88 38.94
N SER A 484 30.20 4.64 38.59
CA SER A 484 30.35 3.47 39.49
C SER A 484 29.92 2.14 38.83
N ARG A 485 30.89 1.23 38.68
CA ARG A 485 30.80 -0.25 38.69
C ARG A 485 29.88 -1.00 37.69
N GLY A 486 30.54 -1.58 36.66
CA GLY A 486 30.36 -2.96 36.16
C GLY A 486 28.96 -3.42 35.66
N GLY A 487 28.78 -3.97 34.46
CA GLY A 487 29.73 -4.73 33.64
C GLY A 487 30.08 -6.08 34.29
N ARG A 488 29.86 -7.25 33.67
CA ARG A 488 29.18 -7.58 32.40
C ARG A 488 29.08 -9.13 32.32
N LEU A 489 28.08 -9.65 31.59
CA LEU A 489 28.08 -10.94 30.87
C LEU A 489 28.27 -12.27 31.66
N SER A 490 27.31 -13.17 31.45
CA SER A 490 27.43 -14.64 31.56
C SER A 490 28.54 -15.18 30.62
N PRO A 491 29.11 -16.39 30.85
CA PRO A 491 28.40 -17.61 30.40
C PRO A 491 28.62 -18.91 31.23
N ALA A 492 27.78 -19.90 30.90
CA ALA A 492 27.98 -21.36 30.83
C ALA A 492 29.42 -21.94 31.01
N SER A 493 29.66 -23.18 31.43
CA SER A 493 28.83 -24.33 31.90
C SER A 493 29.77 -25.48 32.37
N SER A 494 29.21 -26.59 32.90
CA SER A 494 29.86 -27.94 32.97
C SER A 494 30.96 -28.10 34.07
N ILE A 495 31.35 -29.27 34.62
CA ILE A 495 30.98 -30.71 34.53
C ILE A 495 31.59 -31.43 35.79
N ALA A 496 31.33 -32.69 36.18
CA ALA A 496 30.09 -33.45 36.48
C ALA A 496 30.45 -34.86 37.07
N GLY A 497 29.57 -35.46 37.90
CA GLY A 497 29.63 -36.89 38.30
C GLY A 497 30.21 -37.20 39.69
N GLY A 498 29.83 -38.29 40.38
CA GLY A 498 28.87 -39.37 40.09
C GLY A 498 28.61 -40.21 41.37
N PHE A 499 27.49 -40.92 41.52
CA PHE A 499 27.21 -42.36 41.24
C PHE A 499 25.88 -42.66 42.00
N GLU A 500 25.03 -43.68 41.79
CA GLU A 500 24.62 -44.62 40.71
C GLU A 500 23.39 -45.43 41.29
N PRO A 501 22.80 -46.50 40.69
CA PRO A 501 23.18 -47.24 39.49
C PRO A 501 22.11 -47.37 38.38
N GLY A 502 22.59 -47.61 37.15
CA GLY A 502 21.83 -48.38 36.14
C GLY A 502 21.40 -47.64 34.87
N ALA A 503 22.15 -47.88 33.79
CA ALA A 503 21.77 -47.75 32.36
C ALA A 503 21.69 -46.34 31.70
N ALA A 504 22.85 -45.94 31.17
CA ALA A 504 23.08 -45.19 29.91
C ALA A 504 22.67 -43.67 29.80
N PRO A 505 23.55 -42.80 29.26
CA PRO A 505 23.33 -41.33 29.25
C PRO A 505 22.94 -40.74 27.87
N GLN A 506 21.97 -39.81 27.83
CA GLN A 506 21.68 -38.93 26.66
C GLN A 506 21.08 -37.55 27.05
N ASN A 507 21.85 -36.47 26.83
CA ASN A 507 21.48 -35.20 26.18
C ASN A 507 20.06 -34.55 26.34
N ASN A 508 19.40 -34.54 27.50
CA ASN A 508 17.97 -34.14 27.62
C ASN A 508 17.60 -32.91 28.49
N SER A 509 18.44 -31.87 28.64
CA SER A 509 18.06 -30.67 29.42
C SER A 509 17.25 -29.60 28.66
N ILE A 510 17.23 -29.63 27.32
CA ILE A 510 16.53 -28.61 26.50
C ILE A 510 15.06 -28.94 26.24
N LEU A 511 14.72 -30.24 26.22
CA LEU A 511 13.35 -30.71 25.99
C LEU A 511 12.35 -30.25 27.07
N PRO A 512 12.64 -30.26 28.38
CA PRO A 512 11.72 -29.74 29.41
C PRO A 512 11.38 -28.25 29.24
N ILE A 513 12.34 -27.45 28.79
CA ILE A 513 12.16 -26.02 28.54
C ILE A 513 11.33 -25.82 27.27
N ILE A 514 11.63 -26.56 26.21
CA ILE A 514 10.86 -26.53 24.96
C ILE A 514 9.43 -27.05 25.17
N THR A 515 9.19 -28.06 26.01
CA THR A 515 7.83 -28.51 26.35
C THR A 515 7.10 -27.44 27.14
N GLN A 516 7.72 -26.79 28.14
CA GLN A 516 7.07 -25.72 28.90
C GLN A 516 6.77 -24.49 28.02
N GLN A 517 7.66 -24.13 27.09
CA GLN A 517 7.41 -23.07 26.09
C GLN A 517 6.29 -23.47 25.13
N ARG A 518 6.33 -24.68 24.55
CA ARG A 518 5.28 -25.23 23.69
C ARG A 518 3.93 -25.23 24.39
N ASP A 519 3.88 -25.61 25.66
CA ASP A 519 2.63 -25.73 26.41
C ASP A 519 2.08 -24.34 26.80
N ARG A 520 2.95 -23.34 27.06
CA ARG A 520 2.56 -21.92 27.13
C ARG A 520 2.04 -21.38 25.79
N PHE A 521 2.70 -21.68 24.67
CA PHE A 521 2.22 -21.30 23.34
C PHE A 521 0.90 -21.98 22.99
N ARG A 522 0.70 -23.24 23.40
CA ARG A 522 -0.55 -23.98 23.22
C ARG A 522 -1.68 -23.42 24.08
N MET A 523 -1.38 -23.00 25.30
CA MET A 523 -2.32 -22.30 26.18
C MET A 523 -2.73 -20.95 25.57
N ARG A 524 -1.75 -20.12 25.15
CA ARG A 524 -2.02 -18.83 24.48
C ARG A 524 -2.77 -19.00 23.15
N ASN A 525 -2.49 -20.03 22.36
CA ASN A 525 -3.28 -20.33 21.17
C ASN A 525 -4.71 -20.76 21.53
N LYS A 526 -4.90 -21.55 22.59
CA LYS A 526 -6.25 -21.94 23.06
C LYS A 526 -7.03 -20.72 23.56
N GLU A 527 -6.39 -19.80 24.28
CA GLU A 527 -6.97 -18.51 24.68
C GLU A 527 -7.32 -17.64 23.48
N LEU A 528 -6.45 -17.53 22.47
CA LEU A 528 -6.72 -16.80 21.23
C LEU A 528 -7.81 -17.47 20.38
N GLU A 529 -7.90 -18.80 20.37
CA GLU A 529 -9.00 -19.55 19.75
C GLU A 529 -10.33 -19.33 20.50
N GLU A 530 -10.31 -19.29 21.83
CA GLU A 530 -11.49 -19.02 22.64
C GLU A 530 -11.93 -17.56 22.49
N GLU A 531 -11.00 -16.61 22.44
CA GLU A 531 -11.31 -15.20 22.20
C GLU A 531 -11.83 -14.99 20.77
N THR A 532 -11.22 -15.58 19.75
CA THR A 532 -11.77 -15.52 18.37
C THR A 532 -13.14 -16.20 18.26
N LYS A 533 -13.41 -17.28 19.03
CA LYS A 533 -14.76 -17.88 19.14
C LYS A 533 -15.76 -16.95 19.84
N LYS A 534 -15.36 -16.22 20.89
CA LYS A 534 -16.20 -15.19 21.53
C LYS A 534 -16.48 -14.03 20.59
N GLN A 535 -15.46 -13.47 19.93
CA GLN A 535 -15.61 -12.39 18.95
C GLN A 535 -16.50 -12.82 17.78
N PHE A 536 -16.33 -14.04 17.26
CA PHE A 536 -17.22 -14.61 16.24
C PHE A 536 -18.67 -14.75 16.76
N SER A 537 -18.85 -15.22 18.00
CA SER A 537 -20.18 -15.32 18.63
C SER A 537 -20.82 -13.94 18.79
N LYS A 538 -20.05 -12.92 19.19
CA LYS A 538 -20.51 -11.53 19.27
C LYS A 538 -20.85 -10.95 17.90
N ILE A 539 -20.09 -11.25 16.85
CA ILE A 539 -20.42 -10.88 15.47
C ILE A 539 -21.73 -11.56 15.02
N VAL A 540 -21.96 -12.83 15.37
CA VAL A 540 -23.22 -13.52 15.06
C VAL A 540 -24.40 -12.94 15.84
N GLU A 541 -24.21 -12.59 17.11
CA GLU A 541 -25.21 -11.91 17.95
C GLU A 541 -25.55 -10.52 17.38
N LEU A 542 -24.55 -9.67 17.14
CA LEU A 542 -24.73 -8.35 16.53
C LEU A 542 -25.38 -8.44 15.14
N ARG A 543 -25.08 -9.48 14.33
CA ARG A 543 -25.77 -9.73 13.06
C ARG A 543 -27.23 -10.16 13.24
N ARG A 544 -27.56 -10.89 14.30
CA ARG A 544 -28.96 -11.21 14.64
C ARG A 544 -29.70 -9.96 15.12
N GLU A 545 -29.08 -9.17 15.98
CA GLU A 545 -29.61 -7.90 16.49
C GLU A 545 -29.82 -6.89 15.35
N ILE A 546 -28.84 -6.69 14.47
CA ILE A 546 -29.00 -5.84 13.26
C ILE A 546 -30.15 -6.33 12.38
N ASN A 547 -30.35 -7.64 12.21
CA ASN A 547 -31.48 -8.17 11.44
C ASN A 547 -32.82 -8.01 12.18
N ALA A 548 -32.85 -8.16 13.50
CA ALA A 548 -34.04 -7.89 14.31
C ALA A 548 -34.42 -6.40 14.22
N LEU A 549 -33.48 -5.49 14.50
CA LEU A 549 -33.64 -4.05 14.33
C LEU A 549 -34.00 -3.66 12.89
N LYS A 550 -33.48 -4.35 11.86
CA LYS A 550 -33.87 -4.11 10.47
C LYS A 550 -35.34 -4.49 10.23
N ASN A 551 -35.80 -5.60 10.79
CA ASN A 551 -37.19 -6.06 10.68
C ASN A 551 -38.13 -5.18 11.51
N ASP A 552 -37.73 -4.76 12.71
CA ASP A 552 -38.48 -3.84 13.56
C ASP A 552 -38.56 -2.45 12.92
N ASN A 553 -37.47 -1.94 12.35
CA ASN A 553 -37.48 -0.70 11.55
C ASN A 553 -38.37 -0.82 10.32
N LYS A 554 -38.43 -1.99 9.66
CA LYS A 554 -39.37 -2.24 8.56
C LYS A 554 -40.82 -2.24 9.07
N GLY A 555 -41.12 -2.92 10.17
CA GLY A 555 -42.44 -2.94 10.79
C GLY A 555 -42.88 -1.58 11.36
N LEU A 556 -41.93 -0.76 11.82
CA LEU A 556 -42.15 0.64 12.19
C LEU A 556 -42.42 1.49 10.95
N TYR A 557 -41.67 1.31 9.85
CA TYR A 557 -41.96 1.98 8.58
C TYR A 557 -43.35 1.61 8.05
N GLU A 558 -43.74 0.33 8.12
CA GLU A 558 -45.09 -0.13 7.81
C GLU A 558 -46.14 0.59 8.65
N ARG A 559 -45.99 0.60 9.99
CA ARG A 559 -46.90 1.31 10.91
C ARG A 559 -46.95 2.82 10.66
N ILE A 560 -45.81 3.45 10.44
CA ILE A 560 -45.72 4.89 10.13
C ILE A 560 -46.42 5.17 8.80
N ARG A 561 -46.26 4.33 7.78
CA ARG A 561 -46.94 4.47 6.48
C ARG A 561 -48.45 4.22 6.59
N PHE A 562 -48.89 3.27 7.41
CA PHE A 562 -50.32 3.09 7.72
C PHE A 562 -50.90 4.31 8.47
N LEU A 563 -50.16 4.88 9.43
CA LEU A 563 -50.58 6.08 10.15
C LEU A 563 -50.55 7.34 9.26
N GLN A 564 -49.53 7.51 8.42
CA GLN A 564 -49.46 8.57 7.42
C GLN A 564 -50.59 8.45 6.40
N PHE A 565 -50.93 7.25 5.92
CA PHE A 565 -52.10 7.06 5.04
C PHE A 565 -53.42 7.51 5.71
N HIS A 566 -53.53 7.35 7.03
CA HIS A 566 -54.66 7.89 7.81
C HIS A 566 -54.54 9.39 8.13
N GLN A 567 -53.33 9.97 8.12
CA GLN A 567 -53.05 11.36 8.47
C GLN A 567 -52.92 12.29 7.24
N ASP A 568 -52.65 11.75 6.05
CA ASP A 568 -52.48 12.48 4.77
C ASP A 568 -53.76 13.19 4.29
N ALA A 569 -54.89 13.01 4.99
CA ALA A 569 -56.06 13.87 4.85
C ALA A 569 -55.83 15.29 5.42
N LYS A 570 -54.82 15.52 6.28
CA LYS A 570 -54.45 16.82 6.84
C LYS A 570 -52.94 16.95 7.12
N GLN A 571 -52.31 17.90 6.42
CA GLN A 571 -50.94 18.42 6.59
C GLN A 571 -49.79 17.56 6.05
N ALA A 572 -49.44 17.81 4.78
CA ALA A 572 -48.12 17.50 4.22
C ALA A 572 -47.28 18.78 4.10
N GLN A 573 -46.48 19.12 5.12
CA GLN A 573 -45.35 20.06 5.03
C GLN A 573 -44.49 20.08 6.31
N THR A 574 -43.50 19.18 6.40
CA THR A 574 -42.17 19.39 7.03
C THR A 574 -41.39 18.07 6.97
N ALA A 575 -40.23 18.04 6.32
CA ALA A 575 -39.30 16.92 6.41
C ALA A 575 -37.86 17.38 6.16
N THR A 576 -36.98 17.04 7.11
CA THR A 576 -35.53 17.30 7.11
C THR A 576 -34.78 16.02 6.61
N PRO A 577 -33.47 15.79 6.83
CA PRO A 577 -32.64 15.01 5.89
C PRO A 577 -32.71 13.46 6.02
N SER A 578 -33.84 12.88 6.41
CA SER A 578 -33.99 11.43 6.68
C SER A 578 -34.30 10.56 5.44
N ARG A 579 -34.58 11.18 4.27
CA ARG A 579 -35.12 10.50 3.08
C ARG A 579 -34.25 9.33 2.56
N ASP A 580 -32.94 9.36 2.80
CA ASP A 580 -32.02 8.31 2.32
C ASP A 580 -32.13 6.98 3.08
N LEU A 581 -32.39 7.02 4.39
CA LEU A 581 -32.69 5.81 5.16
C LEU A 581 -34.11 5.32 4.86
N GLU A 582 -35.05 6.27 4.82
CA GLU A 582 -36.46 5.98 4.51
C GLU A 582 -36.62 5.34 3.12
N SER A 583 -35.88 5.80 2.09
CA SER A 583 -35.89 5.20 0.75
C SER A 583 -35.44 3.73 0.74
N LYS A 584 -34.38 3.38 1.49
CA LYS A 584 -33.89 1.99 1.55
C LYS A 584 -34.89 1.03 2.20
N TYR A 585 -35.63 1.49 3.21
CA TYR A 585 -36.70 0.71 3.82
C TYR A 585 -37.97 0.70 2.95
N LYS A 586 -38.29 1.80 2.27
CA LYS A 586 -39.36 1.91 1.29
C LYS A 586 -39.16 0.94 0.11
N ASP A 587 -37.99 0.94 -0.52
CA ASP A 587 -37.68 0.06 -1.66
C ASP A 587 -37.75 -1.41 -1.24
N SER A 588 -37.24 -1.75 -0.04
CA SER A 588 -37.33 -3.10 0.54
C SER A 588 -38.77 -3.51 0.87
N TYR A 589 -39.65 -2.56 1.17
CA TYR A 589 -41.07 -2.81 1.43
C TYR A 589 -41.89 -2.93 0.14
N GLU A 590 -41.63 -2.06 -0.85
CA GLU A 590 -42.34 -2.06 -2.13
C GLU A 590 -42.01 -3.29 -2.99
N GLN A 591 -40.79 -3.84 -2.88
CA GLN A 591 -40.43 -5.14 -3.47
C GLN A 591 -41.21 -6.31 -2.85
N ASP A 592 -41.40 -6.32 -1.52
CA ASP A 592 -42.15 -7.37 -0.83
C ASP A 592 -43.67 -7.25 -1.04
N LEU A 593 -44.18 -6.03 -1.27
CA LEU A 593 -45.61 -5.77 -1.48
C LEU A 593 -46.09 -6.09 -2.91
N HIS A 594 -45.19 -6.21 -3.89
CA HIS A 594 -45.56 -6.34 -5.31
C HIS A 594 -45.65 -7.83 -5.75
N PRO A 595 -46.85 -8.45 -5.81
CA PRO A 595 -46.98 -9.89 -6.09
C PRO A 595 -46.43 -10.30 -7.46
N ILE A 596 -46.39 -9.37 -8.44
CA ILE A 596 -45.82 -9.60 -9.77
C ILE A 596 -44.28 -9.69 -9.72
N GLU A 597 -43.60 -9.03 -8.77
CA GLU A 597 -42.14 -9.18 -8.62
C GLU A 597 -41.78 -10.52 -8.00
N GLN A 598 -42.51 -10.95 -6.97
CA GLN A 598 -42.40 -12.31 -6.43
C GLN A 598 -42.67 -13.35 -7.52
N PHE A 599 -43.70 -13.14 -8.34
CA PHE A 599 -43.97 -14.01 -9.50
C PHE A 599 -42.82 -14.00 -10.51
N ARG A 600 -42.25 -12.83 -10.85
CA ARG A 600 -41.09 -12.71 -11.75
C ARG A 600 -39.84 -13.41 -11.19
N ILE A 601 -39.62 -13.35 -9.88
CA ILE A 601 -38.52 -14.05 -9.21
C ILE A 601 -38.76 -15.56 -9.28
N MET A 602 -39.96 -16.05 -8.95
CA MET A 602 -40.32 -17.48 -9.03
C MET A 602 -40.30 -18.01 -10.48
N GLU A 603 -40.74 -17.22 -11.46
CA GLU A 603 -40.66 -17.55 -12.89
C GLU A 603 -39.19 -17.61 -13.34
N SER A 604 -38.35 -16.66 -12.93
CA SER A 604 -36.91 -16.69 -13.23
C SER A 604 -36.19 -17.88 -12.59
N GLN A 605 -36.61 -18.30 -11.39
CA GLN A 605 -36.12 -19.51 -10.73
C GLN A 605 -36.62 -20.78 -11.45
N ARG A 606 -37.85 -20.79 -11.96
CA ARG A 606 -38.44 -21.90 -12.74
C ARG A 606 -37.82 -22.02 -14.14
N ILE A 607 -37.43 -20.90 -14.76
CA ILE A 607 -36.66 -20.87 -16.01
C ILE A 607 -35.23 -21.36 -15.75
N SER A 608 -34.58 -20.86 -14.70
CA SER A 608 -33.25 -21.32 -14.26
C SER A 608 -33.23 -22.80 -13.90
N SER A 609 -34.30 -23.35 -13.32
CA SER A 609 -34.39 -24.78 -12.99
C SER A 609 -34.60 -25.69 -14.20
N ARG A 610 -35.02 -25.15 -15.36
CA ARG A 610 -35.11 -25.88 -16.64
C ARG A 610 -33.82 -25.81 -17.47
N MET A 611 -32.88 -24.94 -17.13
CA MET A 611 -31.58 -24.84 -17.82
C MET A 611 -30.65 -26.00 -17.45
N SER A 612 -29.87 -26.46 -18.43
CA SER A 612 -28.87 -27.53 -18.29
C SER A 612 -27.78 -27.15 -17.27
N PRO A 613 -27.16 -28.10 -16.53
CA PRO A 613 -26.07 -27.79 -15.60
C PRO A 613 -24.92 -26.99 -16.24
N PHE A 614 -24.55 -27.32 -17.47
CA PHE A 614 -23.53 -26.59 -18.24
C PHE A 614 -23.96 -25.16 -18.61
N GLU A 615 -25.25 -24.97 -18.89
CA GLU A 615 -25.84 -23.67 -19.22
C GLU A 615 -25.91 -22.75 -17.99
N ARG A 616 -26.17 -23.31 -16.81
CA ARG A 616 -26.08 -22.58 -15.53
C ARG A 616 -24.65 -22.13 -15.23
N ILE A 617 -23.67 -23.03 -15.42
CA ILE A 617 -22.25 -22.69 -15.28
C ILE A 617 -21.87 -21.60 -16.28
N PHE A 618 -22.29 -21.72 -17.55
CA PHE A 618 -22.04 -20.71 -18.58
C PHE A 618 -22.65 -19.34 -18.23
N ILE A 619 -23.90 -19.29 -17.76
CA ILE A 619 -24.56 -18.05 -17.34
C ILE A 619 -23.89 -17.45 -16.10
N GLN A 620 -23.42 -18.28 -15.16
CA GLN A 620 -22.70 -17.83 -13.97
C GLN A 620 -21.32 -17.26 -14.31
N VAL A 621 -20.56 -17.93 -15.20
CA VAL A 621 -19.29 -17.45 -15.75
C VAL A 621 -19.51 -16.15 -16.54
N THR A 622 -20.53 -16.09 -17.39
CA THR A 622 -20.87 -14.89 -18.18
C THR A 622 -21.23 -13.72 -17.27
N ARG A 623 -22.07 -13.93 -16.24
CA ARG A 623 -22.37 -12.90 -15.24
C ARG A 623 -21.14 -12.46 -14.46
N PHE A 624 -20.23 -13.36 -14.12
CA PHE A 624 -18.97 -13.04 -13.44
C PHE A 624 -18.01 -12.23 -14.34
N VAL A 625 -17.91 -12.59 -15.62
CA VAL A 625 -17.12 -11.84 -16.62
C VAL A 625 -17.70 -10.44 -16.85
N LEU A 626 -19.03 -10.27 -16.85
CA LEU A 626 -19.66 -8.96 -17.07
C LEU A 626 -19.86 -8.10 -15.80
N SER A 627 -19.79 -8.68 -14.59
CA SER A 627 -20.16 -7.97 -13.34
C SER A 627 -19.27 -6.79 -12.98
N THR A 628 -17.99 -6.81 -13.34
CA THR A 628 -17.03 -5.74 -12.97
C THR A 628 -16.30 -5.18 -14.20
N LYS A 629 -15.66 -4.02 -14.04
CA LYS A 629 -14.77 -3.46 -15.09
C LYS A 629 -13.51 -4.32 -15.26
N TYR A 630 -12.96 -4.84 -14.16
CA TYR A 630 -11.75 -5.65 -14.16
C TYR A 630 -11.94 -7.06 -14.75
N SER A 631 -13.04 -7.76 -14.43
CA SER A 631 -13.32 -9.09 -15.00
C SER A 631 -13.54 -9.03 -16.51
N ARG A 632 -14.15 -7.95 -17.03
CA ARG A 632 -14.24 -7.68 -18.48
C ARG A 632 -12.87 -7.47 -19.12
N LEU A 633 -11.99 -6.66 -18.52
CA LEU A 633 -10.65 -6.40 -19.06
C LEU A 633 -9.79 -7.67 -19.08
N MET A 634 -9.82 -8.47 -18.00
CA MET A 634 -9.10 -9.75 -17.91
C MET A 634 -9.59 -10.76 -18.96
N PHE A 635 -10.89 -10.80 -19.26
CA PHE A 635 -11.43 -11.65 -20.32
C PHE A 635 -10.97 -11.23 -21.71
N VAL A 636 -10.95 -9.93 -22.01
CA VAL A 636 -10.40 -9.40 -23.28
C VAL A 636 -8.91 -9.72 -23.41
N ALA A 637 -8.12 -9.55 -22.34
CA ALA A 637 -6.71 -9.90 -22.31
C ALA A 637 -6.48 -11.42 -22.52
N TYR A 638 -7.31 -12.26 -21.91
CA TYR A 638 -7.29 -13.72 -22.11
C TYR A 638 -7.59 -14.09 -23.56
N CYS A 639 -8.64 -13.51 -24.18
CA CYS A 639 -8.95 -13.74 -25.58
C CYS A 639 -7.80 -13.30 -26.50
N PHE A 640 -7.18 -12.14 -26.25
CA PHE A 640 -6.04 -11.67 -27.02
C PHE A 640 -4.80 -12.59 -26.86
N GLY A 641 -4.51 -13.02 -25.63
CA GLY A 641 -3.44 -13.99 -25.35
C GLY A 641 -3.65 -15.34 -26.04
N LEU A 642 -4.89 -15.84 -26.09
CA LEU A 642 -5.24 -17.05 -26.82
C LEU A 642 -5.03 -16.89 -28.33
N HIS A 643 -5.43 -15.76 -28.91
CA HIS A 643 -5.17 -15.47 -30.33
C HIS A 643 -3.67 -15.36 -30.63
N MET A 644 -2.89 -14.71 -29.76
CA MET A 644 -1.42 -14.67 -29.87
C MET A 644 -0.79 -16.06 -29.77
N LEU A 645 -1.28 -16.93 -28.87
CA LEU A 645 -0.80 -18.30 -28.74
C LEU A 645 -1.13 -19.15 -29.97
N VAL A 646 -2.35 -19.04 -30.51
CA VAL A 646 -2.74 -19.73 -31.77
C VAL A 646 -1.94 -19.19 -32.96
N MET A 647 -1.69 -17.88 -33.01
CA MET A 647 -0.84 -17.27 -34.05
C MET A 647 0.61 -17.74 -33.94
N MET A 648 1.17 -17.81 -32.72
CA MET A 648 2.51 -18.37 -32.49
C MET A 648 2.57 -19.85 -32.85
N LEU A 649 1.56 -20.65 -32.51
CA LEU A 649 1.48 -22.05 -32.88
C LEU A 649 1.41 -22.24 -34.40
N MET A 650 0.61 -21.42 -35.10
CA MET A 650 0.55 -21.42 -36.56
C MET A 650 1.89 -21.00 -37.19
N VAL A 651 2.56 -19.96 -36.68
CA VAL A 651 3.90 -19.57 -37.13
C VAL A 651 4.94 -20.65 -36.84
N TYR A 652 4.82 -21.39 -35.73
CA TYR A 652 5.70 -22.52 -35.41
C TYR A 652 5.48 -23.73 -36.34
N VAL A 653 4.22 -24.06 -36.65
CA VAL A 653 3.86 -25.13 -37.60
C VAL A 653 4.23 -24.76 -39.05
N LEU A 654 4.08 -23.49 -39.42
CA LEU A 654 4.48 -23.00 -40.75
C LEU A 654 6.02 -22.87 -40.87
N GLY A 655 6.70 -22.46 -39.80
CA GLY A 655 8.16 -22.38 -39.74
C GLY A 655 8.84 -23.76 -39.74
N SER A 656 8.26 -24.75 -39.07
CA SER A 656 8.75 -26.13 -39.09
C SER A 656 8.49 -26.85 -40.42
N THR A 657 7.46 -26.46 -41.18
CA THR A 657 7.24 -26.98 -42.54
C THR A 657 8.14 -26.33 -43.60
N THR A 658 8.72 -25.15 -43.34
CA THR A 658 9.72 -24.53 -44.23
C THR A 658 11.15 -25.05 -44.10
N ALA A 659 11.46 -25.89 -43.10
CA ALA A 659 12.83 -26.34 -42.79
C ALA A 659 13.11 -27.83 -43.04
N GLY A 660 12.14 -28.62 -43.52
CA GLY A 660 12.29 -30.05 -43.75
C GLY A 660 11.40 -30.59 -44.85
N GLY A 661 11.97 -30.82 -46.04
CA GLY A 661 11.23 -31.36 -47.18
C GLY A 661 11.00 -32.86 -47.09
N SER A 662 9.75 -33.28 -46.88
CA SER A 662 9.13 -34.52 -47.40
C SER A 662 7.63 -34.51 -47.08
N GLY A 663 6.77 -34.70 -48.09
CA GLY A 663 5.30 -34.64 -47.94
C GLY A 663 4.69 -35.90 -47.28
N PRO A 664 3.34 -36.06 -47.30
CA PRO A 664 2.58 -36.02 -48.55
C PRO A 664 1.21 -35.29 -48.51
N GLY A 665 0.62 -35.08 -49.69
CA GLY A 665 -0.85 -35.14 -49.82
C GLY A 665 -1.64 -33.84 -49.98
N ILE A 666 -1.27 -32.96 -50.92
CA ILE A 666 -2.27 -32.02 -51.48
C ILE A 666 -3.23 -32.85 -52.34
N SER A 667 -4.40 -33.17 -51.80
CA SER A 667 -5.54 -33.66 -52.59
C SER A 667 -6.41 -32.46 -52.98
N MET A 668 -6.29 -32.01 -54.22
CA MET A 668 -7.28 -31.12 -54.80
C MET A 668 -8.57 -31.91 -55.07
N THR A 669 -9.62 -31.65 -54.31
CA THR A 669 -11.00 -32.00 -54.69
C THR A 669 -11.84 -30.73 -54.79
N THR A 670 -11.79 -30.10 -55.96
CA THR A 670 -12.78 -29.08 -56.35
C THR A 670 -14.10 -29.78 -56.66
N SER A 671 -15.07 -29.74 -55.74
CA SER A 671 -16.47 -30.05 -56.09
C SER A 671 -17.49 -29.36 -55.19
N THR A 672 -18.26 -28.45 -55.82
CA THR A 672 -19.71 -28.25 -55.65
C THR A 672 -20.32 -28.15 -54.24
N GLY A 673 -20.93 -26.99 -53.96
CA GLY A 673 -21.89 -26.85 -52.86
C GLY A 673 -23.20 -27.64 -53.07
N GLY A 674 -23.94 -27.78 -51.98
CA GLY A 674 -25.17 -28.58 -51.83
C GLY A 674 -25.13 -29.19 -50.42
N VAL A 675 -25.84 -28.70 -49.40
CA VAL A 675 -27.27 -28.31 -49.33
C VAL A 675 -28.17 -29.43 -49.82
N ALA A 676 -28.40 -30.43 -48.95
CA ALA A 676 -29.52 -31.36 -49.07
C ALA A 676 -29.94 -31.95 -47.72
N GLY A 677 -30.86 -31.24 -47.07
CA GLY A 677 -31.82 -31.80 -46.13
C GLY A 677 -32.98 -30.81 -46.04
N GLY A 678 -34.18 -31.06 -46.55
CA GLY A 678 -34.66 -32.23 -47.28
C GLY A 678 -36.18 -32.27 -47.20
N VAL A 679 -36.88 -31.67 -48.16
CA VAL A 679 -38.35 -31.74 -48.28
C VAL A 679 -38.71 -31.96 -49.75
N ALA A 680 -39.60 -32.91 -50.00
CA ALA A 680 -40.04 -33.31 -51.33
C ALA A 680 -41.06 -32.34 -51.92
N GLY A 681 -41.14 -32.29 -53.26
CA GLY A 681 -42.13 -31.51 -54.00
C GLY A 681 -41.67 -31.24 -55.43
N GLY A 682 -41.72 -32.24 -56.31
CA GLY A 682 -41.34 -32.06 -57.71
C GLY A 682 -42.46 -31.41 -58.55
N VAL A 683 -42.16 -31.10 -59.82
CA VAL A 683 -43.06 -31.23 -61.00
C VAL A 683 -42.42 -30.59 -62.25
N LYS A 684 -42.30 -31.41 -63.32
CA LYS A 684 -42.18 -31.10 -64.77
C LYS A 684 -41.01 -30.21 -65.27
N SER A 685 -40.19 -30.64 -66.25
CA SER A 685 -40.42 -30.90 -67.71
C SER A 685 -40.21 -29.63 -68.58
N PRO A 686 -39.95 -29.73 -69.91
CA PRO A 686 -38.55 -29.63 -70.37
C PRO A 686 -38.32 -28.72 -71.59
N ARG A 687 -37.07 -28.27 -71.77
CA ARG A 687 -36.40 -28.22 -73.09
C ARG A 687 -34.90 -28.01 -72.95
#